data_AF-A0A1V6FH10-F1
#
_entry.id   AF-A0A1V6FH10-F1
#
_cell.length_a   1.000
_cell.length_b   1.000
_cell.length_c   1.000
_cell.angle_alpha   90.00
_cell.angle_beta   90.00
_cell.angle_gamma   90.00
#
_symmetry.space_group_name_H-M   'P 1'
#
loop_
_entity.id
_entity.type
_entity.pdbx_description
1 polymer ?
#
loop_
_entity_poly.entity_id
_entity_poly.type
_entity_poly.pdbx_seq_one_letter_code
_entity_poly.pdbx_strand_id
1 'polypeptide(L)'
;MKIKACTFLAIMSMGTAAVAGAFSLAAEKSLQISFGGTTLVLEEEMDLTPALPPGAVPEAPPPPSMSLLRNPQTNISDLGGNRRVYNVHGETDGVKYRREVSAAADGSEVELAFMAHCPAYQDHLTGSTIRYRLRLPLAAFEGCTYTALYGRSSELKEVSGTVVASSGRIANAPIRQIAFSGQGRQLVIDCNPKGVNAHGDYPPNAVVGVWDLIVESDCLVLSRTYTPLFFGGMVAGHLVFYEGTHEDFTRRHATDSYRYFSEMLPDRQFVFGARKFGKQYTDAGVNVFSPEKGFGWLVTEGLRVSTHRPQGALYSAVRGSGEASFRMTGLRSGVHIITIVTGVGLEGAGPFSVSCNGRVVASNLSIAPLTVQTLSFPVWLESGEARFTFAGNWAVSTLNDQLLQTSYEDYSFRRGFWRHTGLPEPSVMFSSASYAKAPEFAVSVSKYPLPEPGQEAAAPLKSWDFPTSHAVFKPGEDWRGRANIGSLGPSNNGTFSEFNTPELIARRIQELKADNLNVILTNGMLSRHTYPTHLQRAEQNLADFVRAGHPHGIKFVDHQDHSLLWDMDSGFRVLVANMPYLQQTVDGQLTARGFCPSNSQYFVKFADTIAAHVQATGIDGIMIDEVSFHGLKFCGCADCRQTFTAESGWQLPADECSPDLFNKESALWRAWLRWRQKRLGDFWYHLKERIRTFKPDFVIMGYSTHYGMTSTYGSLSQGGALEQSTRGWDFVGTEIMTRNIYANYRALMTLRQAKGQFQHSADLPVFGLVYTSGFNWDLMYFGWALNNMLGQTTWEMTGRYCPPDKSNYRLFTANNGNMAMREAEPVTSVAMLFSNQSRDWPRGVAYPPDVLGMSQLLNLKHIPHVFINETGLKQDILKKYKVLFVCNAMSLSDANLAAIREFAQQGGTVYLSNRIGASNENGDLRSSWPFADLFPLERIDKPSPAVKMYAGPTFAETLELAKPISGVVCRATAEIAAPVRVLWEYEGPSGARFPAVLEVPLGAGRVVYSPLLLGVPANATEIAVGREFTFERQLDAEEIAHRVLAEVLGKETTPWVPVTVPEDVLTNIFRDRGETVVHFLNATGSRMAPGQTVSASPPDEPFPALEKDLRFVMRLPSLQRAYAVSPDFAGQVELKTRQVELGAYEIVLPADRLKIYTLVRIR
;
A
#
# COMPACT_ATOMS: atom_id res chain seq x y z
N MET A 1 -46.39 27.56 -12.90
CA MET A 1 -47.73 26.99 -12.60
C MET A 1 -47.52 25.50 -12.31
N LYS A 2 -47.84 24.90 -11.17
CA LYS A 2 -48.74 25.23 -10.05
C LYS A 2 -47.99 25.08 -8.71
N ILE A 3 -48.34 25.98 -7.80
CA ILE A 3 -47.89 26.11 -6.40
C ILE A 3 -48.64 25.08 -5.54
N LYS A 4 -47.95 24.44 -4.59
CA LYS A 4 -48.49 24.15 -3.25
C LYS A 4 -47.36 24.18 -2.21
N ALA A 5 -47.40 25.23 -1.39
CA ALA A 5 -46.74 25.30 -0.10
C ALA A 5 -47.47 24.40 0.91
N CYS A 6 -46.73 23.74 1.81
CA CYS A 6 -47.19 23.31 3.13
C CYS A 6 -46.00 23.28 4.11
N THR A 7 -45.85 24.38 4.83
CA THR A 7 -45.75 24.52 6.30
C THR A 7 -44.90 23.52 7.10
N PHE A 8 -43.81 24.06 7.63
CA PHE A 8 -43.16 23.71 8.90
C PHE A 8 -44.17 23.55 10.05
N LEU A 9 -44.29 22.35 10.61
CA LEU A 9 -44.71 22.08 11.99
C LEU A 9 -44.43 20.60 12.31
N ALA A 10 -43.21 20.29 12.74
CA ALA A 10 -42.89 19.02 13.38
C ALA A 10 -42.78 19.27 14.89
N ILE A 11 -43.93 19.37 15.55
CA ILE A 11 -44.03 19.23 17.00
C ILE A 11 -45.00 18.08 17.27
N MET A 12 -44.44 17.05 17.90
CA MET A 12 -45.09 16.04 18.75
C MET A 12 -46.37 15.37 18.21
N SER A 13 -46.22 14.13 17.74
CA SER A 13 -47.18 13.09 18.13
C SER A 13 -46.42 11.88 18.65
N MET A 14 -46.55 11.68 19.97
CA MET A 14 -46.11 10.51 20.72
C MET A 14 -46.64 9.23 20.07
N GLY A 15 -45.75 8.45 19.47
CA GLY A 15 -45.89 7.01 19.37
C GLY A 15 -45.31 6.41 20.63
N THR A 16 -46.20 6.04 21.56
CA THR A 16 -46.01 5.15 22.73
C THR A 16 -44.55 4.80 23.06
N ALA A 17 -44.04 5.45 24.11
CA ALA A 17 -42.82 5.03 24.79
C ALA A 17 -42.93 3.55 25.20
N ALA A 18 -42.13 2.70 24.56
CA ALA A 18 -41.67 1.49 25.23
C ALA A 18 -40.89 1.96 26.46
N VAL A 19 -41.28 1.48 27.63
CA VAL A 19 -40.58 1.74 28.89
C VAL A 19 -39.12 1.31 28.72
N ALA A 20 -38.17 2.21 28.94
CA ALA A 20 -36.73 1.92 28.89
C ALA A 20 -36.44 0.66 29.71
N GLY A 21 -35.94 -0.37 29.05
CA GLY A 21 -35.45 -1.56 29.76
C GLY A 21 -34.08 -1.24 30.33
N ALA A 22 -33.92 -1.14 31.65
CA ALA A 22 -32.57 -1.05 32.20
C ALA A 22 -31.80 -2.35 31.92
N PHE A 23 -30.51 -2.25 31.56
CA PHE A 23 -29.64 -3.42 31.55
C PHE A 23 -29.40 -3.91 32.98
N SER A 24 -29.44 -5.23 33.17
CA SER A 24 -28.99 -5.87 34.41
C SER A 24 -27.88 -6.88 34.11
N LEU A 25 -26.95 -6.98 35.06
CA LEU A 25 -25.74 -7.76 34.95
C LEU A 25 -25.62 -8.70 36.15
N ALA A 26 -25.48 -10.00 35.87
CA ALA A 26 -25.04 -10.99 36.85
C ALA A 26 -23.77 -11.65 36.31
N ALA A 27 -22.67 -11.57 37.06
CA ALA A 27 -21.36 -12.07 36.60
C ALA A 27 -20.51 -12.68 37.74
N GLU A 28 -21.12 -13.06 38.86
CA GLU A 28 -20.43 -13.63 40.02
C GLU A 28 -20.05 -15.12 39.83
N LYS A 29 -20.88 -15.87 39.08
CA LYS A 29 -20.67 -17.30 38.79
C LYS A 29 -20.61 -17.57 37.29
N SER A 30 -21.55 -17.02 36.53
CA SER A 30 -21.60 -17.05 35.06
C SER A 30 -22.06 -15.68 34.56
N LEU A 31 -21.61 -15.30 33.36
CA LEU A 31 -22.01 -14.04 32.74
C LEU A 31 -23.43 -14.15 32.19
N GLN A 32 -24.33 -13.34 32.73
CA GLN A 32 -25.67 -13.11 32.21
C GLN A 32 -25.91 -11.60 32.06
N ILE A 33 -26.31 -11.21 30.85
CA ILE A 33 -26.70 -9.84 30.51
C ILE A 33 -28.18 -9.88 30.14
N SER A 34 -28.99 -9.05 30.77
CA SER A 34 -30.42 -8.94 30.47
C SER A 34 -30.79 -7.49 30.14
N PHE A 35 -31.79 -7.33 29.27
CA PHE A 35 -32.32 -6.03 28.86
C PHE A 35 -33.85 -6.07 28.92
N GLY A 36 -34.44 -5.17 29.69
CA GLY A 36 -35.90 -5.16 29.93
C GLY A 36 -36.42 -6.49 30.52
N GLY A 37 -35.60 -7.14 31.37
CA GLY A 37 -35.91 -8.45 31.97
C GLY A 37 -35.74 -9.66 31.04
N THR A 38 -35.42 -9.46 29.76
CA THR A 38 -35.11 -10.54 28.82
C THR A 38 -33.62 -10.83 28.83
N THR A 39 -33.22 -12.08 29.06
CA THR A 39 -31.82 -12.51 28.97
C THR A 39 -31.32 -12.39 27.53
N LEU A 40 -30.28 -11.58 27.32
CA LEU A 40 -29.61 -11.40 26.03
C LEU A 40 -28.37 -12.30 25.90
N VAL A 41 -27.63 -12.50 26.98
CA VAL A 41 -26.48 -13.42 27.04
C VAL A 41 -26.77 -14.47 28.10
N LEU A 42 -26.82 -15.74 27.69
CA LEU A 42 -27.06 -16.88 28.58
C LEU A 42 -25.78 -17.32 29.30
N GLU A 43 -24.68 -17.35 28.55
CA GLU A 43 -23.39 -17.88 29.00
C GLU A 43 -22.23 -17.31 28.18
N GLU A 44 -21.04 -17.35 28.80
CA GLU A 44 -19.76 -17.08 28.17
C GLU A 44 -18.91 -18.34 28.12
N GLU A 45 -18.16 -18.52 27.04
CA GLU A 45 -17.21 -19.61 26.89
C GLU A 45 -15.88 -19.07 26.39
N MET A 46 -14.78 -19.55 26.97
CA MET A 46 -13.44 -19.28 26.49
C MET A 46 -12.70 -20.60 26.45
N ASP A 47 -12.48 -21.11 25.25
CA ASP A 47 -12.02 -22.48 25.05
C ASP A 47 -10.78 -22.56 24.17
N LEU A 48 -10.02 -23.62 24.37
CA LEU A 48 -8.89 -24.06 23.58
C LEU A 48 -9.25 -25.36 22.86
N THR A 49 -9.34 -25.32 21.54
CA THR A 49 -9.48 -26.51 20.69
C THR A 49 -8.08 -26.91 20.18
N PRO A 50 -7.57 -28.10 20.50
CA PRO A 50 -6.26 -28.55 20.01
C PRO A 50 -6.20 -28.62 18.48
N ALA A 51 -4.99 -28.52 17.93
CA ALA A 51 -4.77 -28.73 16.50
C ALA A 51 -5.13 -30.18 16.09
N LEU A 52 -5.54 -30.37 14.84
CA LEU A 52 -5.68 -31.73 14.29
C LEU A 52 -4.32 -32.43 14.23
N PRO A 53 -4.26 -33.76 14.48
CA PRO A 53 -3.03 -34.52 14.33
C PRO A 53 -2.44 -34.40 12.91
N PRO A 54 -1.11 -34.40 12.74
CA PRO A 54 -0.49 -34.46 11.42
C PRO A 54 -1.01 -35.66 10.62
N GLY A 55 -1.49 -35.43 9.39
CA GLY A 55 -2.04 -36.48 8.53
C GLY A 55 -3.52 -36.80 8.74
N ALA A 56 -4.23 -36.06 9.61
CA ALA A 56 -5.69 -36.15 9.68
C ALA A 56 -6.32 -35.75 8.33
N VAL A 57 -7.33 -36.51 7.90
CA VAL A 57 -8.13 -36.19 6.71
C VAL A 57 -8.79 -34.82 6.91
N PRO A 58 -8.94 -33.96 5.88
CA PRO A 58 -9.51 -32.60 6.03
C PRO A 58 -10.88 -32.53 6.73
N GLU A 59 -11.63 -33.64 6.76
CA GLU A 59 -12.96 -33.77 7.36
C GLU A 59 -12.96 -34.42 8.77
N ALA A 60 -11.78 -34.70 9.35
CA ALA A 60 -11.70 -35.31 10.67
C ALA A 60 -12.33 -34.38 11.73
N PRO A 61 -13.19 -34.90 12.64
CA PRO A 61 -13.79 -34.09 13.68
C PRO A 61 -12.70 -33.51 14.59
N PRO A 62 -12.79 -32.24 14.98
CA PRO A 62 -11.79 -31.61 15.83
C PRO A 62 -11.74 -32.31 17.20
N PRO A 63 -10.56 -32.37 17.83
CA PRO A 63 -10.44 -32.87 19.20
C PRO A 63 -11.33 -32.05 20.17
N PRO A 64 -11.75 -32.65 21.30
CA PRO A 64 -12.62 -31.97 22.24
C PRO A 64 -11.97 -30.67 22.74
N SER A 65 -12.79 -29.63 22.85
CA SER A 65 -12.34 -28.32 23.34
C SER A 65 -12.21 -28.34 24.87
N MET A 66 -11.24 -27.61 25.40
CA MET A 66 -11.00 -27.47 26.83
C MET A 66 -11.29 -26.04 27.28
N SER A 67 -12.00 -25.87 28.39
CA SER A 67 -12.24 -24.54 28.94
C SER A 67 -10.96 -23.91 29.49
N LEU A 68 -10.70 -22.66 29.12
CA LEU A 68 -9.65 -21.83 29.69
C LEU A 68 -10.09 -21.17 31.00
N LEU A 69 -11.39 -21.06 31.28
CA LEU A 69 -11.95 -20.52 32.53
C LEU A 69 -11.92 -21.56 33.67
N ARG A 70 -10.80 -22.27 33.87
CA ARG A 70 -10.64 -23.27 34.93
C ARG A 70 -10.07 -22.61 36.20
N ASN A 71 -10.86 -22.60 37.27
CA ASN A 71 -10.52 -22.00 38.56
C ASN A 71 -10.02 -20.54 38.45
N PRO A 72 -10.75 -19.64 37.74
CA PRO A 72 -10.29 -18.27 37.59
C PRO A 72 -10.37 -17.50 38.91
N GLN A 73 -9.58 -16.44 39.02
CA GLN A 73 -9.72 -15.45 40.08
C GLN A 73 -10.83 -14.48 39.71
N THR A 74 -11.70 -14.16 40.67
CA THR A 74 -12.79 -13.20 40.51
C THR A 74 -12.51 -11.95 41.35
N ASN A 75 -12.87 -10.78 40.81
CA ASN A 75 -12.84 -9.53 41.54
C ASN A 75 -14.09 -8.71 41.21
N ILE A 76 -14.75 -8.18 42.24
CA ILE A 76 -15.87 -7.26 42.12
C ILE A 76 -15.45 -5.96 42.77
N SER A 77 -15.56 -4.87 42.03
CA SER A 77 -15.15 -3.55 42.47
C SER A 77 -16.21 -2.52 42.11
N ASP A 78 -16.43 -1.55 42.98
CA ASP A 78 -17.29 -0.40 42.71
C ASP A 78 -16.38 0.79 42.34
N LEU A 79 -16.36 1.17 41.06
CA LEU A 79 -15.56 2.29 40.55
C LEU A 79 -16.35 3.61 40.61
N GLY A 80 -15.66 4.73 40.44
CA GLY A 80 -16.27 6.07 40.39
C GLY A 80 -17.45 6.15 39.42
N GLY A 81 -18.49 6.88 39.82
CA GLY A 81 -19.75 6.97 39.06
C GLY A 81 -20.75 5.85 39.35
N ASN A 82 -20.65 5.16 40.50
CA ASN A 82 -21.51 4.04 40.92
C ASN A 82 -21.51 2.86 39.93
N ARG A 83 -20.41 2.67 39.19
CA ARG A 83 -20.29 1.61 38.19
C ARG A 83 -19.65 0.39 38.83
N ARG A 84 -20.42 -0.67 39.03
CA ARG A 84 -19.90 -1.96 39.48
C ARG A 84 -19.21 -2.70 38.33
N VAL A 85 -18.02 -3.21 38.58
CA VAL A 85 -17.17 -3.90 37.61
C VAL A 85 -16.85 -5.30 38.09
N TYR A 86 -17.05 -6.28 37.21
CA TYR A 86 -16.82 -7.70 37.44
C TYR A 86 -15.65 -8.16 36.59
N ASN A 87 -14.62 -8.67 37.25
CA ASN A 87 -13.40 -9.17 36.63
C ASN A 87 -13.25 -10.67 36.85
N VAL A 88 -12.82 -11.37 35.80
CA VAL A 88 -12.37 -12.76 35.81
C VAL A 88 -11.01 -12.79 35.15
N HIS A 89 -9.99 -13.31 35.82
CA HIS A 89 -8.65 -13.42 35.26
C HIS A 89 -7.92 -14.65 35.78
N GLY A 90 -6.91 -15.09 35.04
CA GLY A 90 -6.14 -16.26 35.40
C GLY A 90 -5.14 -16.66 34.33
N GLU A 91 -4.55 -17.84 34.54
CA GLU A 91 -3.70 -18.50 33.57
C GLU A 91 -4.07 -19.98 33.52
N THR A 92 -4.23 -20.53 32.32
CA THR A 92 -4.62 -21.93 32.13
C THR A 92 -3.95 -22.46 30.87
N ASP A 93 -3.26 -23.60 30.98
CA ASP A 93 -2.46 -24.22 29.90
C ASP A 93 -1.47 -23.24 29.23
N GLY A 94 -0.91 -22.30 29.98
CA GLY A 94 0.01 -21.27 29.49
C GLY A 94 -0.65 -20.06 28.82
N VAL A 95 -1.99 -20.02 28.75
CA VAL A 95 -2.76 -18.87 28.25
C VAL A 95 -3.15 -17.96 29.42
N LYS A 96 -2.63 -16.73 29.44
CA LYS A 96 -3.03 -15.70 30.40
C LYS A 96 -4.27 -15.01 29.89
N TYR A 97 -5.28 -14.80 30.72
CA TYR A 97 -6.53 -14.18 30.30
C TYR A 97 -7.10 -13.23 31.35
N ARG A 98 -7.89 -12.27 30.86
CA ARG A 98 -8.75 -11.41 31.67
C ARG A 98 -10.00 -11.06 30.89
N ARG A 99 -11.13 -11.00 31.59
CA ARG A 99 -12.43 -10.54 31.11
C ARG A 99 -13.01 -9.59 32.13
N GLU A 100 -13.41 -8.41 31.70
CA GLU A 100 -14.02 -7.37 32.51
C GLU A 100 -15.41 -7.03 31.96
N VAL A 101 -16.44 -7.00 32.82
CA VAL A 101 -17.79 -6.56 32.45
C VAL A 101 -18.29 -5.52 33.44
N SER A 102 -18.98 -4.50 32.94
CA SER A 102 -19.61 -3.50 33.79
C SER A 102 -20.88 -2.95 33.15
N ALA A 103 -21.88 -2.61 33.96
CA ALA A 103 -23.09 -1.92 33.53
C ALA A 103 -23.02 -0.45 33.95
N ALA A 104 -23.49 0.47 33.10
CA ALA A 104 -23.65 1.88 33.47
C ALA A 104 -24.59 2.04 34.67
N ALA A 105 -24.33 3.04 35.52
CA ALA A 105 -25.09 3.22 36.76
C ALA A 105 -26.57 3.58 36.53
N ASP A 106 -26.89 4.19 35.38
CA ASP A 106 -28.24 4.47 34.91
C ASP A 106 -28.86 3.31 34.12
N GLY A 107 -28.13 2.19 33.96
CA GLY A 107 -28.57 1.03 33.21
C GLY A 107 -28.59 1.24 31.69
N SER A 108 -27.93 2.28 31.16
CA SER A 108 -28.00 2.62 29.74
C SER A 108 -27.21 1.69 28.81
N GLU A 109 -26.16 1.05 29.34
CA GLU A 109 -25.27 0.19 28.55
C GLU A 109 -24.51 -0.83 29.41
N VAL A 110 -24.09 -1.92 28.78
CA VAL A 110 -23.14 -2.90 29.33
C VAL A 110 -21.89 -2.93 28.46
N GLU A 111 -20.74 -2.87 29.11
CA GLU A 111 -19.43 -2.90 28.47
C GLU A 111 -18.70 -4.20 28.85
N LEU A 112 -18.13 -4.88 27.86
CA LEU A 112 -17.36 -6.11 28.02
C LEU A 112 -16.03 -6.00 27.28
N ALA A 113 -14.92 -6.15 28.02
CA ALA A 113 -13.58 -6.25 27.48
C ALA A 113 -13.00 -7.62 27.80
N PHE A 114 -12.31 -8.24 26.85
CA PHE A 114 -11.56 -9.47 27.12
C PHE A 114 -10.22 -9.48 26.38
N MET A 115 -9.29 -10.25 26.95
CA MET A 115 -7.97 -10.46 26.38
C MET A 115 -7.44 -11.83 26.81
N ALA A 116 -6.84 -12.56 25.87
CA ALA A 116 -6.09 -13.78 26.13
C ALA A 116 -4.74 -13.71 25.40
N HIS A 117 -3.65 -14.01 26.12
CA HIS A 117 -2.28 -13.95 25.63
C HIS A 117 -1.59 -15.32 25.74
N CYS A 118 -1.02 -15.75 24.61
CA CYS A 118 -0.24 -16.97 24.43
C CYS A 118 1.24 -16.61 24.28
N PRO A 119 2.13 -17.06 25.18
CA PRO A 119 3.58 -16.94 24.99
C PRO A 119 4.08 -17.67 23.73
N ALA A 120 5.27 -17.29 23.23
CA ALA A 120 5.93 -18.02 22.17
C ALA A 120 6.39 -19.42 22.60
N TYR A 121 6.56 -20.30 21.62
CA TYR A 121 7.08 -21.67 21.75
C TYR A 121 6.34 -22.55 22.75
N GLN A 122 5.01 -22.39 22.81
CA GLN A 122 4.10 -23.33 23.46
C GLN A 122 3.64 -24.34 22.41
N ASP A 123 4.34 -25.46 22.28
CA ASP A 123 4.14 -26.42 21.19
C ASP A 123 2.70 -26.97 21.15
N HIS A 124 2.07 -27.21 22.32
CA HIS A 124 0.68 -27.67 22.40
C HIS A 124 -0.35 -26.60 21.98
N LEU A 125 0.03 -25.31 21.97
CA LEU A 125 -0.82 -24.20 21.53
C LEU A 125 -0.62 -23.87 20.04
N THR A 126 0.49 -24.28 19.43
CA THR A 126 0.77 -23.97 18.02
C THR A 126 -0.22 -24.70 17.11
N GLY A 127 -0.95 -23.95 16.28
CA GLY A 127 -2.01 -24.48 15.41
C GLY A 127 -3.31 -24.82 16.14
N SER A 128 -3.36 -24.71 17.47
CA SER A 128 -4.60 -24.79 18.26
C SER A 128 -5.49 -23.57 18.00
N THR A 129 -6.73 -23.61 18.43
CA THR A 129 -7.67 -22.51 18.26
C THR A 129 -8.21 -22.04 19.61
N ILE A 130 -7.93 -20.79 19.95
CA ILE A 130 -8.52 -20.09 21.10
C ILE A 130 -9.80 -19.41 20.62
N ARG A 131 -10.91 -19.65 21.30
CA ARG A 131 -12.21 -19.06 20.97
C ARG A 131 -12.84 -18.42 22.20
N TYR A 132 -13.26 -17.16 22.08
CA TYR A 132 -14.14 -16.50 23.05
C TYR A 132 -15.54 -16.40 22.44
N ARG A 133 -16.57 -16.84 23.16
CA ARG A 133 -17.96 -16.90 22.69
C ARG A 133 -18.91 -16.33 23.72
N LEU A 134 -19.91 -15.62 23.22
CA LEU A 134 -21.14 -15.31 23.94
C LEU A 134 -22.27 -16.07 23.27
N ARG A 135 -23.06 -16.78 24.07
CA ARG A 135 -24.23 -17.51 23.58
C ARG A 135 -25.49 -16.72 23.93
N LEU A 136 -26.17 -16.24 22.91
CA LEU A 136 -27.36 -15.42 23.01
C LEU A 136 -28.58 -16.32 22.72
N PRO A 137 -29.62 -16.36 23.57
CA PRO A 137 -30.75 -17.27 23.39
C PRO A 137 -31.51 -16.90 22.11
N LEU A 138 -31.63 -17.80 21.13
CA LEU A 138 -32.27 -17.50 19.86
C LEU A 138 -33.70 -17.00 20.05
N ALA A 139 -34.44 -17.53 21.03
CA ALA A 139 -35.80 -17.10 21.37
C ALA A 139 -35.90 -15.58 21.67
N ALA A 140 -34.83 -14.96 22.18
CA ALA A 140 -34.80 -13.52 22.44
C ALA A 140 -34.58 -12.66 21.17
N PHE A 141 -34.23 -13.28 20.04
CA PHE A 141 -33.91 -12.58 18.79
C PHE A 141 -34.75 -13.07 17.60
N GLU A 142 -35.34 -14.26 17.66
CA GLU A 142 -36.13 -14.83 16.58
C GLU A 142 -37.31 -13.92 16.21
N GLY A 143 -37.44 -13.60 14.92
CA GLY A 143 -38.42 -12.64 14.40
C GLY A 143 -38.02 -11.17 14.56
N CYS A 144 -36.94 -10.83 15.27
CA CYS A 144 -36.40 -9.47 15.25
C CYS A 144 -35.79 -9.17 13.87
N THR A 145 -36.06 -7.97 13.38
CA THR A 145 -35.33 -7.40 12.25
C THR A 145 -33.95 -6.94 12.73
N TYR A 146 -32.95 -6.99 11.86
CA TYR A 146 -31.62 -6.48 12.14
C TYR A 146 -31.09 -5.63 10.98
N THR A 147 -30.20 -4.70 11.31
CA THR A 147 -29.28 -4.05 10.37
C THR A 147 -27.87 -4.15 10.94
N ALA A 148 -26.90 -4.57 10.13
CA ALA A 148 -25.54 -4.82 10.56
C ALA A 148 -24.52 -4.16 9.63
N LEU A 149 -23.46 -3.60 10.23
CA LEU A 149 -22.24 -3.21 9.53
C LEU A 149 -21.24 -4.36 9.61
N TYR A 150 -20.67 -4.75 8.47
CA TYR A 150 -19.73 -5.87 8.40
C TYR A 150 -18.56 -5.59 7.44
N GLY A 151 -17.48 -6.35 7.60
CA GLY A 151 -16.29 -6.24 6.76
C GLY A 151 -15.14 -5.42 7.35
N ARG A 152 -14.21 -5.02 6.48
CA ARG A 152 -12.94 -4.36 6.86
C ARG A 152 -13.16 -2.89 7.20
N SER A 153 -12.38 -2.35 8.12
CA SER A 153 -12.48 -0.96 8.60
C SER A 153 -12.35 0.07 7.46
N SER A 154 -11.66 -0.29 6.38
CA SER A 154 -11.49 0.53 5.17
C SER A 154 -12.65 0.47 4.17
N GLU A 155 -13.55 -0.51 4.28
CA GLU A 155 -14.65 -0.77 3.34
C GLU A 155 -15.80 -1.49 4.08
N LEU A 156 -16.56 -0.74 4.90
CA LEU A 156 -17.74 -1.27 5.57
C LEU A 156 -18.90 -1.47 4.59
N LYS A 157 -19.64 -2.54 4.82
CA LYS A 157 -20.87 -2.87 4.09
C LYS A 157 -22.02 -3.00 5.07
N GLU A 158 -23.20 -2.65 4.61
CA GLU A 158 -24.43 -2.78 5.37
C GLU A 158 -25.26 -3.97 4.86
N VAL A 159 -25.95 -4.64 5.76
CA VAL A 159 -26.96 -5.67 5.43
C VAL A 159 -28.09 -5.63 6.44
N SER A 160 -29.32 -5.85 5.97
CA SER A 160 -30.50 -5.96 6.82
C SER A 160 -31.22 -7.28 6.58
N GLY A 161 -31.92 -7.77 7.59
CA GLY A 161 -32.69 -9.01 7.50
C GLY A 161 -33.55 -9.26 8.74
N THR A 162 -34.06 -10.47 8.86
CA THR A 162 -34.80 -10.95 10.04
C THR A 162 -34.12 -12.19 10.57
N VAL A 163 -33.96 -12.30 11.89
CA VAL A 163 -33.39 -13.49 12.52
C VAL A 163 -34.41 -14.62 12.50
N VAL A 164 -34.02 -15.77 11.94
CA VAL A 164 -34.79 -17.02 11.94
C VAL A 164 -33.85 -18.17 12.29
N ALA A 165 -34.40 -19.30 12.75
CA ALA A 165 -33.58 -20.47 13.11
C ALA A 165 -32.67 -20.99 11.97
N SER A 166 -33.04 -20.73 10.71
CA SER A 166 -32.27 -21.10 9.52
C SER A 166 -31.31 -20.01 9.00
N SER A 167 -31.14 -18.88 9.70
CA SER A 167 -30.34 -17.75 9.19
C SER A 167 -28.86 -18.09 9.00
N GLY A 168 -28.32 -19.11 9.66
CA GLY A 168 -26.89 -19.43 9.58
C GLY A 168 -26.03 -18.25 10.05
N ARG A 169 -25.00 -17.87 9.25
CA ARG A 169 -24.18 -16.69 9.54
C ARG A 169 -24.94 -15.40 9.25
N ILE A 170 -24.99 -14.51 10.22
CA ILE A 170 -25.53 -13.16 10.06
C ILE A 170 -24.47 -12.33 9.32
N ALA A 171 -24.81 -11.87 8.11
CA ALA A 171 -23.93 -11.24 7.12
C ALA A 171 -22.90 -12.18 6.44
N ASN A 172 -22.33 -11.70 5.33
CA ASN A 172 -21.37 -12.46 4.51
C ASN A 172 -19.93 -12.47 5.06
N ALA A 173 -19.65 -11.65 6.07
CA ALA A 173 -18.35 -11.54 6.73
C ALA A 173 -18.57 -11.13 8.20
N PRO A 174 -17.52 -11.16 9.06
CA PRO A 174 -17.63 -10.73 10.45
C PRO A 174 -18.23 -9.32 10.60
N ILE A 175 -19.12 -9.16 11.56
CA ILE A 175 -19.82 -7.90 11.88
C ILE A 175 -18.96 -6.99 12.76
N ARG A 176 -19.19 -5.68 12.68
CA ARG A 176 -18.65 -4.65 13.60
C ARG A 176 -19.71 -4.04 14.48
N GLN A 177 -20.94 -4.02 14.00
CA GLN A 177 -22.08 -3.53 14.74
C GLN A 177 -23.32 -4.25 14.20
N ILE A 178 -24.27 -4.51 15.08
CA ILE A 178 -25.60 -4.97 14.70
C ILE A 178 -26.66 -4.32 15.58
N ALA A 179 -27.69 -3.78 14.96
CA ALA A 179 -28.87 -3.24 15.60
C ALA A 179 -30.06 -4.18 15.35
N PHE A 180 -30.76 -4.57 16.41
CA PHE A 180 -31.97 -5.39 16.39
C PHE A 180 -33.19 -4.55 16.75
N SER A 181 -34.27 -4.74 16.02
CA SER A 181 -35.58 -4.12 16.23
C SER A 181 -36.67 -5.18 16.19
N GLY A 182 -37.44 -5.30 17.27
CA GLY A 182 -38.49 -6.30 17.40
C GLY A 182 -38.75 -6.69 18.85
N GLN A 183 -39.87 -7.38 19.09
CA GLN A 183 -40.24 -7.86 20.43
C GLN A 183 -40.20 -6.77 21.52
N GLY A 184 -40.61 -5.54 21.17
CA GLY A 184 -40.63 -4.39 22.08
C GLY A 184 -39.26 -3.81 22.46
N ARG A 185 -38.18 -4.14 21.75
CA ARG A 185 -36.80 -3.75 22.08
C ARG A 185 -36.07 -3.13 20.87
N GLN A 186 -35.21 -2.16 21.14
CA GLN A 186 -34.24 -1.57 20.21
C GLN A 186 -32.85 -1.81 20.80
N LEU A 187 -32.10 -2.78 20.29
CA LEU A 187 -30.85 -3.23 20.90
C LEU A 187 -29.72 -3.11 19.89
N VAL A 188 -28.61 -2.48 20.31
CA VAL A 188 -27.37 -2.49 19.54
C VAL A 188 -26.30 -3.26 20.26
N ILE A 189 -25.58 -4.09 19.51
CA ILE A 189 -24.31 -4.69 19.90
C ILE A 189 -23.24 -4.03 19.05
N ASP A 190 -22.46 -3.14 19.67
CA ASP A 190 -21.29 -2.53 19.07
C ASP A 190 -20.06 -3.37 19.39
N CYS A 191 -19.53 -4.01 18.34
CA CYS A 191 -18.38 -4.88 18.42
C CYS A 191 -17.05 -4.14 18.17
N ASN A 192 -17.11 -2.83 17.91
CA ASN A 192 -15.96 -1.96 17.70
C ASN A 192 -16.10 -0.62 18.45
N PRO A 193 -16.28 -0.61 19.78
CA PRO A 193 -16.48 0.61 20.55
C PRO A 193 -15.27 1.55 20.54
N LYS A 194 -14.08 1.04 20.18
CA LYS A 194 -12.87 1.85 19.95
C LYS A 194 -12.91 2.65 18.64
N GLY A 195 -13.80 2.27 17.71
CA GLY A 195 -14.01 2.89 16.42
C GLY A 195 -12.72 3.19 15.65
N VAL A 196 -12.45 4.48 15.43
CA VAL A 196 -11.24 5.02 14.78
C VAL A 196 -9.91 4.44 15.29
N ASN A 197 -9.85 4.02 16.57
CA ASN A 197 -8.64 3.57 17.27
C ASN A 197 -8.40 2.05 17.18
N ALA A 198 -9.18 1.35 16.37
CA ALA A 198 -9.08 -0.09 16.15
C ALA A 198 -9.06 -0.41 14.65
N HIS A 199 -8.07 0.17 13.94
CA HIS A 199 -7.87 -0.08 12.51
C HIS A 199 -7.39 -1.51 12.22
N GLY A 200 -6.56 -2.10 13.09
CA GLY A 200 -6.04 -3.46 12.96
C GLY A 200 -7.14 -4.54 13.00
N ASP A 201 -7.49 -5.08 11.83
CA ASP A 201 -8.54 -6.09 11.66
C ASP A 201 -8.08 -7.53 11.92
N TYR A 202 -6.81 -7.73 12.29
CA TYR A 202 -6.20 -9.05 12.33
C TYR A 202 -5.38 -9.29 13.62
N PRO A 203 -5.53 -10.49 14.24
CA PRO A 203 -4.68 -10.93 15.34
C PRO A 203 -3.21 -11.16 14.87
N PRO A 204 -2.22 -11.22 15.79
CA PRO A 204 -2.44 -11.48 17.19
C PRO A 204 -2.00 -10.41 18.17
N ASN A 205 -1.93 -9.12 17.86
CA ASN A 205 -1.61 -8.17 18.93
C ASN A 205 -2.41 -6.88 18.87
N ALA A 206 -3.65 -6.95 18.36
CA ALA A 206 -4.58 -5.83 18.29
C ALA A 206 -5.86 -6.10 19.07
N VAL A 207 -6.56 -5.03 19.48
CA VAL A 207 -7.97 -5.12 19.87
C VAL A 207 -8.78 -5.14 18.58
N VAL A 208 -9.38 -6.28 18.25
CA VAL A 208 -10.02 -6.51 16.96
C VAL A 208 -11.52 -6.21 17.06
N GLY A 209 -11.99 -5.28 16.23
CA GLY A 209 -13.37 -4.79 16.22
C GLY A 209 -14.36 -5.57 15.34
N VAL A 210 -14.01 -6.76 14.88
CA VAL A 210 -14.87 -7.61 14.03
C VAL A 210 -15.21 -8.91 14.74
N TRP A 211 -16.44 -9.40 14.66
CA TRP A 211 -16.91 -10.60 15.36
C TRP A 211 -17.79 -11.46 14.45
N ASP A 212 -17.68 -12.77 14.58
CA ASP A 212 -18.58 -13.69 13.87
C ASP A 212 -19.88 -13.82 14.63
N LEU A 213 -21.00 -13.80 13.91
CA LEU A 213 -22.34 -13.95 14.46
C LEU A 213 -23.09 -15.03 13.68
N ILE A 214 -23.34 -16.18 14.32
CA ILE A 214 -23.86 -17.38 13.66
C ILE A 214 -25.01 -17.97 14.49
N VAL A 215 -26.10 -18.38 13.83
CA VAL A 215 -27.16 -19.17 14.46
C VAL A 215 -26.68 -20.63 14.58
N GLU A 216 -26.54 -21.11 15.81
CA GLU A 216 -26.16 -22.50 16.15
C GLU A 216 -27.20 -23.09 17.10
N SER A 217 -27.95 -24.09 16.64
CA SER A 217 -29.02 -24.75 17.41
C SER A 217 -30.07 -23.76 17.93
N ASP A 218 -30.17 -23.56 19.23
CA ASP A 218 -31.12 -22.67 19.93
C ASP A 218 -30.46 -21.34 20.34
N CYS A 219 -29.27 -21.04 19.83
CA CYS A 219 -28.51 -19.84 20.17
C CYS A 219 -28.06 -19.07 18.93
N LEU A 220 -27.93 -17.76 19.11
CA LEU A 220 -27.12 -16.90 18.27
C LEU A 220 -25.73 -16.76 18.95
N VAL A 221 -24.67 -17.19 18.29
CA VAL A 221 -23.32 -17.26 18.85
C VAL A 221 -22.48 -16.12 18.30
N LEU A 222 -22.09 -15.20 19.18
CA LEU A 222 -21.15 -14.13 18.88
C LEU A 222 -19.75 -14.58 19.29
N SER A 223 -18.78 -14.61 18.37
CA SER A 223 -17.47 -15.21 18.63
C SER A 223 -16.26 -14.47 18.06
N ARG A 224 -15.13 -14.64 18.75
CA ARG A 224 -13.79 -14.31 18.29
C ARG A 224 -12.91 -15.54 18.34
N THR A 225 -12.11 -15.70 17.30
CA THR A 225 -11.19 -16.82 17.15
C THR A 225 -9.78 -16.34 16.88
N TYR A 226 -8.79 -17.04 17.44
CA TYR A 226 -7.38 -16.86 17.14
C TYR A 226 -6.66 -18.22 17.14
N THR A 227 -5.78 -18.42 16.15
CA THR A 227 -4.95 -19.62 16.02
C THR A 227 -3.48 -19.23 16.23
N PRO A 228 -2.88 -19.56 17.38
CA PRO A 228 -1.48 -19.25 17.65
C PRO A 228 -0.51 -19.93 16.68
N LEU A 229 0.52 -19.19 16.28
CA LEU A 229 1.71 -19.75 15.62
C LEU A 229 2.83 -19.94 16.65
N PHE A 230 4.00 -20.42 16.22
CA PHE A 230 5.13 -20.69 17.12
C PHE A 230 5.58 -19.45 17.92
N PHE A 231 5.30 -18.23 17.44
CA PHE A 231 5.62 -16.98 18.14
C PHE A 231 4.53 -16.53 19.13
N GLY A 232 3.45 -17.30 19.29
CA GLY A 232 2.34 -16.95 20.18
C GLY A 232 1.60 -15.69 19.74
N GLY A 233 1.07 -14.95 20.71
CA GLY A 233 0.37 -13.68 20.55
C GLY A 233 -0.91 -13.58 21.38
N MET A 234 -1.64 -12.50 21.19
CA MET A 234 -2.84 -12.08 21.91
C MET A 234 -4.12 -12.06 21.03
N VAL A 235 -5.24 -12.49 21.61
CA VAL A 235 -6.58 -12.15 21.11
C VAL A 235 -7.25 -11.21 22.10
N ALA A 236 -7.79 -10.09 21.60
CA ALA A 236 -8.51 -9.13 22.41
C ALA A 236 -9.72 -8.58 21.66
N GLY A 237 -10.78 -8.27 22.40
CA GLY A 237 -12.01 -7.69 21.87
C GLY A 237 -12.72 -6.83 22.91
N HIS A 238 -13.56 -5.93 22.43
CA HIS A 238 -14.34 -5.01 23.24
C HIS A 238 -15.75 -4.92 22.65
N LEU A 239 -16.77 -5.06 23.48
CA LEU A 239 -18.18 -4.98 23.11
C LEU A 239 -18.90 -3.96 23.98
N VAL A 240 -19.85 -3.22 23.40
CA VAL A 240 -20.82 -2.41 24.14
C VAL A 240 -22.23 -2.77 23.69
N PHE A 241 -23.09 -3.09 24.66
CA PHE A 241 -24.52 -3.33 24.47
C PHE A 241 -25.28 -2.09 24.93
N TYR A 242 -26.18 -1.56 24.11
CA TYR A 242 -26.98 -0.40 24.49
C TYR A 242 -28.35 -0.41 23.82
N GLU A 243 -29.30 0.33 24.40
CA GLU A 243 -30.60 0.60 23.77
C GLU A 243 -30.42 1.62 22.64
N GLY A 244 -30.82 1.28 21.42
CA GLY A 244 -30.61 2.13 20.26
C GLY A 244 -30.94 1.49 18.93
N THR A 245 -30.68 2.23 17.85
CA THR A 245 -30.90 1.81 16.47
C THR A 245 -29.60 1.84 15.69
N HIS A 246 -29.65 1.42 14.42
CA HIS A 246 -28.51 1.50 13.50
C HIS A 246 -27.96 2.92 13.32
N GLU A 247 -28.84 3.95 13.42
CA GLU A 247 -28.43 5.35 13.27
C GLU A 247 -27.42 5.80 14.35
N ASP A 248 -27.42 5.13 15.51
CA ASP A 248 -26.52 5.42 16.62
C ASP A 248 -25.05 5.19 16.29
N PHE A 249 -24.74 4.39 15.26
CA PHE A 249 -23.36 4.19 14.83
C PHE A 249 -22.67 5.52 14.51
N THR A 250 -23.28 6.35 13.68
CA THR A 250 -22.70 7.64 13.27
C THR A 250 -22.69 8.68 14.39
N ARG A 251 -23.52 8.47 15.43
CA ARG A 251 -23.51 9.25 16.67
C ARG A 251 -22.33 8.86 17.57
N ARG A 252 -22.05 7.56 17.69
CA ARG A 252 -20.99 7.02 18.57
C ARG A 252 -19.62 6.94 17.90
N HIS A 253 -19.53 6.92 16.57
CA HIS A 253 -18.26 6.81 15.84
C HIS A 253 -17.99 8.02 14.95
N ALA A 254 -16.72 8.41 14.86
CA ALA A 254 -16.36 9.61 14.13
C ALA A 254 -16.52 9.47 12.60
N THR A 255 -16.30 8.27 12.05
CA THR A 255 -16.58 7.94 10.64
C THR A 255 -16.99 6.48 10.47
N ASP A 256 -17.55 6.15 9.32
CA ASP A 256 -17.96 4.81 8.92
C ASP A 256 -16.88 4.03 8.18
N SER A 257 -15.77 4.68 7.82
CA SER A 257 -14.67 4.03 7.12
C SER A 257 -13.36 4.75 7.36
N TYR A 258 -12.28 3.97 7.45
CA TYR A 258 -10.94 4.42 7.82
C TYR A 258 -9.93 3.83 6.85
N ARG A 259 -9.75 4.46 5.68
CA ARG A 259 -8.77 3.98 4.71
C ARG A 259 -7.35 4.34 5.12
N TYR A 260 -6.44 3.43 4.78
CA TYR A 260 -5.00 3.50 4.99
C TYR A 260 -4.31 4.81 4.51
N PHE A 261 -4.89 5.51 3.54
CA PHE A 261 -4.63 6.94 3.32
C PHE A 261 -5.95 7.61 3.01
N SER A 262 -6.38 8.50 3.90
CA SER A 262 -7.62 9.24 3.72
C SER A 262 -7.53 10.65 4.29
N GLU A 263 -8.29 11.53 3.65
CA GLU A 263 -8.62 12.83 4.21
C GLU A 263 -9.40 12.62 5.51
N MET A 264 -9.05 13.38 6.53
CA MET A 264 -9.93 13.54 7.68
C MET A 264 -11.06 14.47 7.26
N LEU A 265 -12.24 13.92 7.01
CA LEU A 265 -13.34 14.71 6.47
C LEU A 265 -13.79 15.78 7.48
N PRO A 266 -14.12 17.00 7.02
CA PRO A 266 -14.65 18.02 7.88
C PRO A 266 -16.14 17.78 8.16
N ASP A 267 -16.54 17.98 9.42
CA ASP A 267 -17.95 18.02 9.81
C ASP A 267 -18.59 19.34 9.34
N ARG A 268 -17.82 20.45 9.42
CA ARG A 268 -18.28 21.79 9.02
C ARG A 268 -17.13 22.61 8.46
N GLN A 269 -17.44 23.42 7.45
CA GLN A 269 -16.52 24.40 6.88
C GLN A 269 -17.26 25.70 6.59
N PHE A 270 -16.75 26.79 7.14
CA PHE A 270 -17.34 28.11 6.99
C PHE A 270 -16.41 29.04 6.23
N VAL A 271 -17.00 29.91 5.41
CA VAL A 271 -16.31 31.02 4.76
C VAL A 271 -16.86 32.35 5.27
N PHE A 272 -15.97 33.34 5.39
CA PHE A 272 -16.26 34.65 5.96
C PHE A 272 -15.98 35.74 4.92
N GLY A 273 -17.05 36.20 4.27
CA GLY A 273 -17.04 37.41 3.44
C GLY A 273 -16.66 37.23 1.96
N ALA A 274 -16.22 36.03 1.53
CA ALA A 274 -15.96 35.77 0.12
C ALA A 274 -17.26 35.76 -0.70
N ARG A 275 -17.26 36.37 -1.89
CA ARG A 275 -18.45 36.43 -2.77
C ARG A 275 -18.60 35.20 -3.66
N LYS A 276 -17.48 34.62 -4.08
CA LYS A 276 -17.40 33.37 -4.85
C LYS A 276 -16.39 32.45 -4.16
N PHE A 277 -16.82 31.25 -3.83
CA PHE A 277 -16.03 30.28 -3.06
C PHE A 277 -16.47 28.85 -3.42
N GLY A 278 -15.65 27.88 -3.05
CA GLY A 278 -15.89 26.46 -3.32
C GLY A 278 -17.14 25.90 -2.64
N LYS A 279 -17.79 24.91 -3.28
CA LYS A 279 -19.05 24.29 -2.80
C LYS A 279 -18.94 23.61 -1.43
N GLN A 280 -17.72 23.37 -0.96
CA GLN A 280 -17.46 22.77 0.34
C GLN A 280 -17.73 23.72 1.52
N TYR A 281 -17.82 25.03 1.29
CA TYR A 281 -18.03 26.03 2.33
C TYR A 281 -19.50 26.43 2.49
N THR A 282 -19.89 26.68 3.73
CA THR A 282 -21.12 27.39 4.09
C THR A 282 -20.80 28.86 4.38
N ASP A 283 -21.55 29.79 3.80
CA ASP A 283 -21.33 31.23 4.06
C ASP A 283 -21.79 31.60 5.47
N ALA A 284 -20.82 31.91 6.34
CA ALA A 284 -21.07 32.46 7.67
C ALA A 284 -21.17 33.98 7.64
N GLY A 285 -20.42 34.64 6.75
CA GLY A 285 -20.40 36.09 6.58
C GLY A 285 -20.32 36.85 7.91
N VAL A 286 -21.13 37.91 8.03
CA VAL A 286 -21.34 38.69 9.27
C VAL A 286 -22.69 38.39 9.92
N ASN A 287 -23.22 37.18 9.70
CA ASN A 287 -24.56 36.83 10.15
C ASN A 287 -24.59 36.59 11.67
N VAL A 288 -25.62 37.12 12.35
CA VAL A 288 -25.87 36.84 13.77
C VAL A 288 -26.19 35.36 14.00
N PHE A 289 -25.84 34.83 15.16
CA PHE A 289 -26.14 33.47 15.57
C PHE A 289 -27.63 33.15 15.41
N SER A 290 -27.91 32.07 14.68
CA SER A 290 -29.25 31.50 14.54
C SER A 290 -29.28 30.12 15.21
N PRO A 291 -30.16 29.89 16.20
CA PRO A 291 -30.36 28.56 16.78
C PRO A 291 -30.76 27.51 15.74
N GLU A 292 -31.54 27.91 14.72
CA GLU A 292 -31.98 27.03 13.63
C GLU A 292 -30.80 26.58 12.75
N LYS A 293 -29.91 27.51 12.39
CA LYS A 293 -28.70 27.18 11.62
C LYS A 293 -27.62 26.53 12.46
N GLY A 294 -27.64 26.75 13.77
CA GLY A 294 -26.64 26.26 14.72
C GLY A 294 -25.28 26.94 14.62
N PHE A 295 -25.19 28.13 13.99
CA PHE A 295 -23.96 28.93 13.95
C PHE A 295 -24.23 30.43 13.75
N GLY A 296 -23.21 31.26 14.01
CA GLY A 296 -23.16 32.69 13.69
C GLY A 296 -22.48 33.55 14.77
N TRP A 297 -22.37 34.84 14.52
CA TRP A 297 -21.76 35.81 15.44
C TRP A 297 -22.71 36.18 16.58
N LEU A 298 -22.20 36.26 17.81
CA LEU A 298 -23.00 36.69 18.97
C LEU A 298 -23.31 38.19 18.93
N VAL A 299 -22.37 38.98 18.41
CA VAL A 299 -22.50 40.43 18.19
C VAL A 299 -21.90 40.74 16.82
N THR A 300 -22.62 41.53 16.03
CA THR A 300 -22.22 41.89 14.64
C THR A 300 -21.81 43.35 14.51
N GLU A 301 -22.02 44.16 15.54
CA GLU A 301 -21.60 45.56 15.56
C GLU A 301 -20.07 45.66 15.42
N GLY A 302 -19.60 46.54 14.53
CA GLY A 302 -18.18 46.71 14.24
C GLY A 302 -17.55 45.65 13.31
N LEU A 303 -18.29 44.62 12.91
CA LEU A 303 -17.81 43.64 11.92
C LEU A 303 -17.89 44.22 10.50
N ARG A 304 -16.81 44.05 9.74
CA ARG A 304 -16.77 44.42 8.31
C ARG A 304 -16.11 43.36 7.46
N VAL A 305 -16.47 43.30 6.18
CA VAL A 305 -15.83 42.44 5.18
C VAL A 305 -14.72 43.21 4.47
N SER A 306 -13.53 42.64 4.40
CA SER A 306 -12.46 43.05 3.48
C SER A 306 -12.36 42.06 2.34
N THR A 307 -12.35 42.55 1.11
CA THR A 307 -12.21 41.72 -0.10
C THR A 307 -11.01 42.19 -0.89
N HIS A 308 -9.98 41.34 -0.99
CA HIS A 308 -8.83 41.58 -1.85
C HIS A 308 -9.11 41.14 -3.30
N ARG A 309 -9.72 39.96 -3.45
CA ARG A 309 -10.20 39.42 -4.74
C ARG A 309 -11.60 38.85 -4.57
N PRO A 310 -12.44 38.90 -5.63
CA PRO A 310 -13.85 38.50 -5.54
C PRO A 310 -14.07 36.98 -5.47
N GLN A 311 -13.07 36.18 -5.85
CA GLN A 311 -13.09 34.71 -5.85
C GLN A 311 -12.00 34.16 -4.92
N GLY A 312 -12.33 33.05 -4.25
CA GLY A 312 -11.46 32.29 -3.37
C GLY A 312 -11.68 32.67 -1.91
N ALA A 313 -11.90 31.67 -1.06
CA ALA A 313 -12.24 31.83 0.35
C ALA A 313 -11.16 32.62 1.12
N LEU A 314 -9.89 32.48 0.74
CA LEU A 314 -8.75 33.11 1.41
C LEU A 314 -8.46 34.55 0.93
N TYR A 315 -9.17 35.05 -0.07
CA TYR A 315 -9.00 36.42 -0.57
C TYR A 315 -9.99 37.43 0.01
N SER A 316 -10.86 36.96 0.90
CA SER A 316 -11.75 37.80 1.70
C SER A 316 -11.66 37.40 3.16
N ALA A 317 -12.01 38.33 4.04
CA ALA A 317 -12.07 38.08 5.46
C ALA A 317 -13.12 38.96 6.12
N VAL A 318 -13.76 38.46 7.17
CA VAL A 318 -14.45 39.29 8.15
C VAL A 318 -13.43 39.79 9.16
N ARG A 319 -13.55 41.06 9.55
CA ARG A 319 -12.62 41.77 10.43
C ARG A 319 -13.37 42.49 11.54
N GLY A 320 -12.70 42.69 12.66
CA GLY A 320 -13.19 43.50 13.77
C GLY A 320 -12.05 44.07 14.61
N SER A 321 -12.38 45.10 15.39
CA SER A 321 -11.51 45.69 16.41
C SER A 321 -12.13 45.47 17.79
N GLY A 322 -11.37 44.93 18.73
CA GLY A 322 -11.89 44.53 20.04
C GLY A 322 -12.34 43.07 20.06
N GLU A 323 -13.31 42.75 20.92
CA GLU A 323 -13.78 41.38 21.12
C GLU A 323 -14.99 41.05 20.23
N ALA A 324 -14.97 39.90 19.55
CA ALA A 324 -16.14 39.32 18.91
C ALA A 324 -16.12 37.80 19.02
N SER A 325 -17.29 37.18 19.12
CA SER A 325 -17.43 35.74 19.29
C SER A 325 -18.30 35.10 18.22
N PHE A 326 -17.80 34.04 17.59
CA PHE A 326 -18.54 33.16 16.69
C PHE A 326 -18.91 31.88 17.43
N ARG A 327 -20.19 31.49 17.37
CA ARG A 327 -20.72 30.32 18.09
C ARG A 327 -21.15 29.24 17.09
N MET A 328 -20.93 27.98 17.47
CA MET A 328 -21.37 26.77 16.75
C MET A 328 -22.01 25.79 17.75
N THR A 329 -23.17 25.25 17.43
CA THR A 329 -23.92 24.27 18.24
C THR A 329 -24.26 23.01 17.45
N GLY A 330 -24.63 21.93 18.12
CA GLY A 330 -24.94 20.64 17.48
C GLY A 330 -23.68 19.90 17.02
N LEU A 331 -22.57 20.12 17.71
CA LEU A 331 -21.33 19.36 17.53
C LEU A 331 -21.43 18.05 18.32
N ARG A 332 -20.78 17.00 17.83
CA ARG A 332 -20.69 15.72 18.56
C ARG A 332 -19.76 15.89 19.76
N SER A 333 -19.94 15.10 20.82
CA SER A 333 -18.98 15.11 21.94
C SER A 333 -17.73 14.35 21.56
N GLY A 334 -16.55 14.92 21.79
CA GLY A 334 -15.27 14.30 21.47
C GLY A 334 -14.12 15.26 21.18
N VAL A 335 -13.09 14.74 20.50
CA VAL A 335 -11.92 15.52 20.05
C VAL A 335 -12.19 16.08 18.66
N HIS A 336 -12.19 17.40 18.57
CA HIS A 336 -12.28 18.14 17.32
C HIS A 336 -10.95 18.78 16.98
N ILE A 337 -10.58 18.76 15.70
CA ILE A 337 -9.48 19.56 15.16
C ILE A 337 -10.10 20.79 14.51
N ILE A 338 -9.85 21.95 15.12
CA ILE A 338 -10.31 23.24 14.59
C ILE A 338 -9.20 23.85 13.76
N THR A 339 -9.52 24.21 12.53
CA THR A 339 -8.60 24.91 11.62
C THR A 339 -9.20 26.27 11.21
N ILE A 340 -8.58 27.35 11.68
CA ILE A 340 -8.90 28.73 11.29
C ILE A 340 -7.85 29.20 10.29
N VAL A 341 -8.29 29.58 9.10
CA VAL A 341 -7.40 30.13 8.05
C VAL A 341 -7.78 31.59 7.83
N THR A 342 -6.77 32.45 7.78
CA THR A 342 -6.94 33.89 7.61
C THR A 342 -6.02 34.37 6.51
N GLY A 343 -6.58 34.71 5.36
CA GLY A 343 -5.87 35.44 4.32
C GLY A 343 -6.19 36.93 4.41
N VAL A 344 -5.16 37.76 4.31
CA VAL A 344 -5.31 39.21 4.28
C VAL A 344 -4.69 39.80 3.02
N GLY A 345 -5.40 40.73 2.38
CA GLY A 345 -4.90 41.50 1.24
C GLY A 345 -3.90 42.57 1.67
N LEU A 346 -4.05 43.79 1.14
CA LEU A 346 -3.17 44.92 1.46
C LEU A 346 -3.31 45.41 2.92
N GLU A 347 -4.38 45.03 3.62
CA GLU A 347 -4.62 45.39 5.02
C GLU A 347 -4.28 44.21 5.96
N GLY A 348 -3.08 44.24 6.55
CA GLY A 348 -2.64 43.26 7.56
C GLY A 348 -3.52 43.26 8.83
N ALA A 349 -3.37 42.26 9.70
CA ALA A 349 -4.11 42.14 10.95
C ALA A 349 -3.18 42.00 12.16
N GLY A 350 -3.63 42.43 13.34
CA GLY A 350 -2.97 42.24 14.63
C GLY A 350 -2.56 43.51 15.39
N PRO A 351 -2.08 43.36 16.63
CA PRO A 351 -2.05 42.09 17.37
C PRO A 351 -3.46 41.62 17.77
N PHE A 352 -3.67 40.30 17.82
CA PHE A 352 -4.92 39.71 18.29
C PHE A 352 -4.72 38.34 18.96
N SER A 353 -5.74 37.86 19.67
CA SER A 353 -5.80 36.53 20.25
C SER A 353 -7.04 35.78 19.81
N VAL A 354 -6.98 34.45 19.85
CA VAL A 354 -8.10 33.55 19.62
C VAL A 354 -8.27 32.66 20.84
N SER A 355 -9.50 32.58 21.33
CA SER A 355 -9.90 31.70 22.42
C SER A 355 -11.02 30.76 21.96
N CYS A 356 -11.03 29.53 22.49
CA CYS A 356 -12.10 28.56 22.27
C CYS A 356 -12.70 28.19 23.63
N ASN A 357 -14.02 28.39 23.80
CA ASN A 357 -14.74 28.15 25.05
C ASN A 357 -14.05 28.79 26.27
N GLY A 358 -13.56 30.03 26.11
CA GLY A 358 -12.88 30.80 27.16
C GLY A 358 -11.39 30.47 27.36
N ARG A 359 -10.88 29.37 26.80
CA ARG A 359 -9.44 29.06 26.81
C ARG A 359 -8.73 29.80 25.69
N VAL A 360 -7.72 30.62 26.01
CA VAL A 360 -6.83 31.23 25.01
C VAL A 360 -6.05 30.13 24.30
N VAL A 361 -6.22 30.04 22.98
CA VAL A 361 -5.54 29.06 22.11
C VAL A 361 -4.26 29.66 21.55
N ALA A 362 -4.32 30.91 21.09
CA ALA A 362 -3.18 31.65 20.58
C ALA A 362 -3.31 33.13 20.93
N SER A 363 -2.20 33.78 21.23
CA SER A 363 -2.12 35.21 21.56
C SER A 363 -1.05 35.90 20.73
N ASN A 364 -1.12 37.23 20.67
CA ASN A 364 -0.16 38.08 19.93
C ASN A 364 0.00 37.68 18.44
N LEU A 365 -1.08 37.21 17.82
CA LEU A 365 -1.12 36.91 16.40
C LEU A 365 -1.05 38.22 15.61
N SER A 366 -0.18 38.24 14.60
CA SER A 366 -0.06 39.34 13.64
C SER A 366 0.17 38.79 12.25
N ILE A 367 -0.60 39.26 11.28
CA ILE A 367 -0.59 38.81 9.89
C ILE A 367 -0.21 40.01 9.03
N ALA A 368 0.93 39.93 8.36
CA ALA A 368 1.38 40.97 7.43
C ALA A 368 0.44 41.03 6.21
N PRO A 369 0.40 42.16 5.48
CA PRO A 369 -0.28 42.23 4.18
C PRO A 369 0.14 41.08 3.24
N LEU A 370 -0.78 40.65 2.38
CA LEU A 370 -0.57 39.59 1.37
C LEU A 370 -0.04 38.29 1.97
N THR A 371 -0.59 37.87 3.10
CA THR A 371 -0.18 36.66 3.82
C THR A 371 -1.41 35.85 4.20
N VAL A 372 -1.27 34.52 4.13
CA VAL A 372 -2.19 33.56 4.73
C VAL A 372 -1.59 33.05 6.03
N GLN A 373 -2.38 33.03 7.10
CA GLN A 373 -2.06 32.36 8.36
C GLN A 373 -3.04 31.22 8.61
N THR A 374 -2.51 30.04 8.93
CA THR A 374 -3.28 28.88 9.38
C THR A 374 -3.04 28.68 10.88
N LEU A 375 -4.11 28.67 11.68
CA LEU A 375 -4.14 28.29 13.09
C LEU A 375 -4.92 26.97 13.20
N SER A 376 -4.25 25.87 13.60
CA SER A 376 -4.88 24.56 13.78
C SER A 376 -4.61 24.02 15.18
N PHE A 377 -5.65 23.52 15.86
CA PHE A 377 -5.53 23.00 17.22
C PHE A 377 -6.61 21.97 17.55
N PRO A 378 -6.29 20.95 18.35
CA PRO A 378 -7.27 20.01 18.88
C PRO A 378 -7.94 20.62 20.11
N VAL A 379 -9.24 20.38 20.25
CA VAL A 379 -10.04 20.75 21.41
C VAL A 379 -11.00 19.62 21.73
N TRP A 380 -11.19 19.37 23.02
CA TRP A 380 -12.23 18.45 23.47
C TRP A 380 -13.51 19.22 23.75
N LEU A 381 -14.60 18.85 23.09
CA LEU A 381 -15.90 19.48 23.22
C LEU A 381 -16.88 18.50 23.90
N GLU A 382 -17.32 18.82 25.11
CA GLU A 382 -18.29 17.99 25.86
C GLU A 382 -19.74 18.44 25.62
N SER A 383 -19.96 19.75 25.50
CA SER A 383 -21.30 20.37 25.51
C SER A 383 -21.99 20.42 24.16
N GLY A 384 -21.38 19.85 23.11
CA GLY A 384 -21.85 19.98 21.72
C GLY A 384 -21.84 21.41 21.18
N GLU A 385 -21.06 22.30 21.79
CA GLU A 385 -20.91 23.70 21.41
C GLU A 385 -19.43 24.12 21.40
N ALA A 386 -19.08 24.95 20.41
CA ALA A 386 -17.83 25.70 20.39
C ALA A 386 -18.09 27.19 20.21
N ARG A 387 -17.45 28.01 21.05
CA ARG A 387 -17.42 29.48 20.97
C ARG A 387 -15.99 29.94 20.72
N PHE A 388 -15.79 30.56 19.57
CA PHE A 388 -14.51 31.13 19.15
C PHE A 388 -14.54 32.64 19.38
N THR A 389 -13.72 33.12 20.29
CA THR A 389 -13.62 34.54 20.64
C THR A 389 -12.32 35.11 20.07
N PHE A 390 -12.44 36.14 19.25
CA PHE A 390 -11.34 36.91 18.69
C PHE A 390 -11.25 38.23 19.44
N ALA A 391 -10.05 38.60 19.91
CA ALA A 391 -9.84 39.85 20.65
C ALA A 391 -8.63 40.62 20.12
N GLY A 392 -8.78 41.93 19.92
CA GLY A 392 -7.75 42.81 19.33
C GLY A 392 -8.10 43.20 17.89
N ASN A 393 -7.11 43.36 17.03
CA ASN A 393 -7.32 43.67 15.62
C ASN A 393 -7.25 42.39 14.79
N TRP A 394 -8.38 41.73 14.58
CA TRP A 394 -8.43 40.38 14.01
C TRP A 394 -9.08 40.34 12.63
N ALA A 395 -8.80 39.27 11.90
CA ALA A 395 -9.45 38.91 10.65
C ALA A 395 -9.66 37.38 10.64
N VAL A 396 -10.66 36.90 9.90
CA VAL A 396 -10.90 35.47 9.66
C VAL A 396 -11.48 35.26 8.26
N SER A 397 -10.95 34.28 7.53
CA SER A 397 -11.41 33.92 6.18
C SER A 397 -12.20 32.62 6.18
N THR A 398 -11.72 31.60 6.89
CA THR A 398 -12.42 30.32 7.04
C THR A 398 -12.29 29.76 8.45
N LEU A 399 -13.30 29.03 8.90
CA LEU A 399 -13.29 28.26 10.13
C LEU A 399 -13.79 26.85 9.82
N ASN A 400 -12.98 25.86 10.13
CA ASN A 400 -13.24 24.46 9.77
C ASN A 400 -13.16 23.57 11.01
N ASP A 401 -14.07 22.60 11.07
CA ASP A 401 -14.18 21.62 12.15
C ASP A 401 -14.06 20.20 11.57
N GLN A 402 -13.14 19.41 12.11
CA GLN A 402 -12.92 18.01 11.74
C GLN A 402 -13.01 17.16 13.02
N LEU A 403 -13.98 16.23 13.10
CA LEU A 403 -14.07 15.31 14.24
C LEU A 403 -13.02 14.21 14.14
N LEU A 404 -12.09 14.16 15.10
CA LEU A 404 -11.07 13.11 15.17
C LEU A 404 -11.67 11.81 15.71
N GLN A 405 -12.41 11.95 16.81
CA GLN A 405 -12.88 10.85 17.63
C GLN A 405 -14.01 11.33 18.55
N THR A 406 -15.03 10.51 18.79
CA THR A 406 -16.08 10.82 19.78
C THR A 406 -15.62 10.54 21.22
N SER A 407 -16.43 10.98 22.19
CA SER A 407 -16.28 10.60 23.60
C SER A 407 -16.57 9.13 23.87
N TYR A 408 -17.20 8.40 22.94
CA TYR A 408 -17.49 6.97 23.09
C TYR A 408 -16.27 6.10 22.73
N GLU A 409 -15.33 6.61 21.94
CA GLU A 409 -14.21 5.85 21.36
C GLU A 409 -12.87 5.97 22.12
N ASP A 410 -12.82 6.66 23.26
CA ASP A 410 -11.58 7.13 23.91
C ASP A 410 -10.84 6.12 24.82
N TYR A 411 -11.10 4.82 24.66
CA TYR A 411 -10.49 3.69 25.39
C TYR A 411 -8.98 3.48 25.18
N SER A 412 -8.36 4.28 24.31
CA SER A 412 -6.90 4.36 24.13
C SER A 412 -6.42 5.80 23.99
N PHE A 413 -7.17 6.74 24.58
CA PHE A 413 -6.87 8.17 24.50
C PHE A 413 -6.97 8.86 25.86
N ARG A 414 -8.09 8.69 26.56
CA ARG A 414 -8.37 9.19 27.92
C ARG A 414 -8.78 8.06 28.87
N ARG A 415 -9.61 7.13 28.40
CA ARG A 415 -9.92 5.87 29.10
C ARG A 415 -8.88 4.81 28.72
N GLY A 416 -8.60 3.90 29.65
CA GLY A 416 -7.81 2.69 29.36
C GLY A 416 -8.69 1.56 28.81
N PHE A 417 -8.06 0.52 28.27
CA PHE A 417 -8.76 -0.69 27.82
C PHE A 417 -9.47 -1.40 28.98
N TRP A 418 -8.84 -1.42 30.15
CA TRP A 418 -9.44 -1.87 31.41
C TRP A 418 -9.89 -0.67 32.24
N ARG A 419 -11.07 -0.77 32.84
CA ARG A 419 -11.57 0.21 33.81
C ARG A 419 -10.91 0.01 35.17
N HIS A 420 -10.68 -1.24 35.60
CA HIS A 420 -9.96 -1.52 36.82
C HIS A 420 -8.46 -1.67 36.56
N THR A 421 -7.67 -0.67 36.99
CA THR A 421 -6.24 -0.59 36.67
C THR A 421 -5.31 -1.37 37.61
N GLY A 422 -5.83 -1.86 38.75
CA GLY A 422 -5.05 -2.56 39.78
C GLY A 422 -5.01 -4.09 39.66
N LEU A 423 -5.50 -4.68 38.57
CA LEU A 423 -5.50 -6.14 38.37
C LEU A 423 -4.49 -6.55 37.27
N PRO A 424 -4.03 -7.81 37.25
CA PRO A 424 -3.11 -8.29 36.22
C PRO A 424 -3.66 -8.05 34.80
N GLU A 425 -2.79 -7.57 33.92
CA GLU A 425 -3.09 -7.39 32.49
C GLU A 425 -2.44 -8.54 31.70
N PRO A 426 -3.18 -9.28 30.85
CA PRO A 426 -2.63 -10.44 30.14
C PRO A 426 -1.49 -10.11 29.16
N SER A 427 -1.48 -8.88 28.64
CA SER A 427 -0.48 -8.37 27.71
C SER A 427 0.06 -7.03 28.19
N VAL A 428 1.29 -6.73 27.81
CA VAL A 428 1.92 -5.41 28.00
C VAL A 428 1.37 -4.35 27.04
N MET A 429 0.66 -4.77 25.98
CA MET A 429 -0.02 -3.88 25.05
C MET A 429 -1.35 -3.40 25.62
N PHE A 430 -1.74 -2.15 25.31
CA PHE A 430 -2.97 -1.53 25.82
C PHE A 430 -3.04 -1.42 27.35
N SER A 431 -1.87 -1.36 28.00
CA SER A 431 -1.80 -1.25 29.45
C SER A 431 -2.49 0.02 29.94
N SER A 432 -3.24 -0.09 31.04
CA SER A 432 -3.92 1.05 31.66
C SER A 432 -2.93 2.17 32.03
N ALA A 433 -1.69 1.79 32.40
CA ALA A 433 -0.63 2.75 32.73
C ALA A 433 -0.25 3.65 31.55
N SER A 434 -0.30 3.14 30.31
CA SER A 434 -0.01 3.90 29.09
C SER A 434 -0.96 5.09 28.88
N TYR A 435 -2.15 5.04 29.49
CA TYR A 435 -3.21 6.03 29.32
C TYR A 435 -3.50 6.85 30.58
N ALA A 436 -2.76 6.62 31.68
CA ALA A 436 -2.97 7.31 32.95
C ALA A 436 -2.61 8.82 32.91
N LYS A 437 -1.61 9.20 32.10
CA LYS A 437 -1.25 10.61 31.89
C LYS A 437 -2.35 11.31 31.08
N ALA A 438 -2.61 12.60 31.28
CA ALA A 438 -3.50 13.36 30.39
C ALA A 438 -2.85 13.56 28.99
N PRO A 439 -3.61 13.51 27.88
CA PRO A 439 -3.07 13.78 26.55
C PRO A 439 -2.62 15.24 26.40
N GLU A 440 -1.52 15.45 25.69
CA GLU A 440 -0.99 16.78 25.39
C GLU A 440 -1.58 17.32 24.08
N PHE A 441 -2.08 18.55 24.09
CA PHE A 441 -2.68 19.20 22.93
C PHE A 441 -1.81 20.36 22.46
N ALA A 442 -1.24 20.24 21.26
CA ALA A 442 -0.41 21.26 20.64
C ALA A 442 -1.21 22.18 19.72
N VAL A 443 -0.78 23.44 19.64
CA VAL A 443 -1.33 24.42 18.70
C VAL A 443 -0.33 24.62 17.57
N SER A 444 -0.83 24.61 16.32
CA SER A 444 -0.06 24.92 15.12
C SER A 444 -0.41 26.31 14.62
N VAL A 445 0.61 27.14 14.41
CA VAL A 445 0.48 28.44 13.73
C VAL A 445 1.51 28.47 12.61
N SER A 446 1.06 28.67 11.38
CA SER A 446 1.94 28.75 10.22
C SER A 446 1.48 29.83 9.25
N LYS A 447 2.40 30.31 8.40
CA LYS A 447 2.13 31.41 7.46
C LYS A 447 2.77 31.15 6.11
N TYR A 448 2.14 31.59 5.04
CA TYR A 448 2.73 31.62 3.70
C TYR A 448 2.21 32.84 2.91
N PRO A 449 2.92 33.29 1.87
CA PRO A 449 2.45 34.41 1.04
C PRO A 449 1.09 34.12 0.40
N LEU A 450 0.21 35.11 0.32
CA LEU A 450 -1.02 35.03 -0.45
C LEU A 450 -0.67 35.28 -1.94
N PRO A 451 -0.70 34.27 -2.82
CA PRO A 451 -0.36 34.44 -4.24
C PRO A 451 -1.36 35.38 -4.93
N GLU A 452 -0.94 36.00 -6.02
CA GLU A 452 -1.85 36.72 -6.92
C GLU A 452 -2.47 35.72 -7.91
N PRO A 453 -3.81 35.58 -7.98
CA PRO A 453 -4.46 34.65 -8.89
C PRO A 453 -4.07 34.87 -10.35
N GLY A 454 -3.68 33.79 -11.03
CA GLY A 454 -3.22 33.79 -12.41
C GLY A 454 -1.75 34.20 -12.61
N GLN A 455 -1.01 34.50 -11.54
CA GLN A 455 0.43 34.83 -11.59
C GLN A 455 1.30 33.73 -10.96
N GLU A 456 0.70 32.64 -10.49
CA GLU A 456 1.37 31.56 -9.75
C GLU A 456 2.53 30.91 -10.52
N ALA A 457 2.42 30.84 -11.85
CA ALA A 457 3.39 30.20 -12.74
C ALA A 457 4.00 31.19 -13.76
N ALA A 458 4.01 32.49 -13.45
CA ALA A 458 4.46 33.52 -14.39
C ALA A 458 5.98 33.51 -14.64
N ALA A 459 6.78 33.05 -13.68
CA ALA A 459 8.22 32.89 -13.84
C ALA A 459 8.57 31.62 -14.63
N PRO A 460 9.77 31.49 -15.24
CA PRO A 460 10.25 30.22 -15.76
C PRO A 460 10.40 29.17 -14.65
N LEU A 461 9.99 27.94 -14.92
CA LEU A 461 10.18 26.82 -13.98
C LEU A 461 11.67 26.53 -13.81
N LYS A 462 12.15 26.47 -12.56
CA LYS A 462 13.53 26.11 -12.24
C LYS A 462 13.77 24.60 -12.40
N SER A 463 14.98 24.22 -12.80
CA SER A 463 15.44 22.83 -12.80
C SER A 463 15.85 22.36 -11.41
N TRP A 464 15.90 21.05 -11.21
CA TRP A 464 16.29 20.42 -9.94
C TRP A 464 17.39 19.39 -10.13
N ASP A 465 18.19 19.21 -9.08
CA ASP A 465 19.15 18.11 -8.98
C ASP A 465 18.53 16.89 -8.30
N PHE A 466 19.02 15.71 -8.68
CA PHE A 466 18.58 14.42 -8.15
C PHE A 466 19.78 13.62 -7.61
N PRO A 467 20.46 14.08 -6.55
CA PRO A 467 21.61 13.36 -5.99
C PRO A 467 21.19 11.98 -5.46
N THR A 468 22.13 11.04 -5.48
CA THR A 468 21.98 9.70 -4.92
C THR A 468 22.96 9.47 -3.79
N SER A 469 22.59 8.58 -2.86
CA SER A 469 23.43 8.10 -1.77
C SER A 469 23.17 6.61 -1.58
N HIS A 470 24.22 5.80 -1.69
CA HIS A 470 24.14 4.35 -1.56
C HIS A 470 25.14 3.83 -0.52
N ALA A 471 24.84 2.65 0.02
CA ALA A 471 25.67 1.90 0.95
C ALA A 471 27.05 1.62 0.35
N VAL A 472 28.09 1.84 1.15
CA VAL A 472 29.48 1.62 0.77
C VAL A 472 30.00 0.42 1.54
N PHE A 473 30.18 -0.69 0.83
CA PHE A 473 30.74 -1.92 1.38
C PHE A 473 32.23 -1.99 1.14
N LYS A 474 32.96 -2.64 2.05
CA LYS A 474 34.32 -3.06 1.77
C LYS A 474 34.31 -4.17 0.71
N PRO A 475 35.40 -4.34 -0.08
CA PRO A 475 35.50 -5.43 -1.05
C PRO A 475 35.19 -6.79 -0.43
N GLY A 476 34.25 -7.54 -1.01
CA GLY A 476 33.81 -8.86 -0.54
C GLY A 476 32.78 -8.86 0.59
N GLU A 477 32.53 -7.72 1.24
CA GLU A 477 31.62 -7.61 2.39
C GLU A 477 30.16 -7.27 2.01
N ASP A 478 29.88 -6.95 0.74
CA ASP A 478 28.50 -6.75 0.26
C ASP A 478 27.70 -8.06 0.41
N TRP A 479 26.83 -8.07 1.41
CA TRP A 479 26.03 -9.24 1.78
C TRP A 479 24.74 -9.34 0.98
N ARG A 480 24.31 -8.27 0.30
CA ARG A 480 23.00 -8.22 -0.40
C ARG A 480 22.89 -9.31 -1.47
N GLY A 481 24.01 -9.62 -2.14
CA GLY A 481 24.09 -10.68 -3.14
C GLY A 481 23.92 -12.11 -2.64
N ARG A 482 24.11 -12.31 -1.33
CA ARG A 482 24.00 -13.61 -0.65
C ARG A 482 22.81 -13.64 0.30
N ALA A 483 21.96 -12.62 0.26
CA ALA A 483 20.81 -12.48 1.12
C ALA A 483 19.81 -13.60 0.85
N ASN A 484 19.42 -14.30 1.92
CA ASN A 484 18.24 -15.14 1.97
C ASN A 484 17.35 -14.56 3.07
N ILE A 485 16.27 -13.89 2.63
CA ILE A 485 15.56 -12.92 3.45
C ILE A 485 14.36 -13.59 4.12
N GLY A 486 14.32 -13.54 5.45
CA GLY A 486 13.22 -14.04 6.26
C GLY A 486 12.70 -13.00 7.24
N SER A 487 11.65 -13.36 7.98
CA SER A 487 11.08 -12.52 9.04
C SER A 487 11.42 -13.06 10.42
N LEU A 488 11.63 -12.14 11.38
CA LEU A 488 11.97 -12.50 12.76
C LEU A 488 10.86 -13.34 13.42
N GLY A 489 9.61 -12.91 13.32
CA GLY A 489 8.45 -13.57 13.92
C GLY A 489 7.14 -13.08 13.31
N PRO A 490 6.18 -12.58 14.10
CA PRO A 490 4.93 -12.01 13.57
C PRO A 490 5.21 -10.88 12.56
N SER A 491 4.22 -10.60 11.71
CA SER A 491 4.28 -9.53 10.71
C SER A 491 4.10 -8.16 11.40
N ASN A 492 3.36 -7.23 10.79
CA ASN A 492 3.23 -5.83 11.23
C ASN A 492 2.70 -5.65 12.67
N ASN A 493 2.09 -6.69 13.22
CA ASN A 493 1.56 -6.72 14.58
C ASN A 493 2.50 -7.39 15.60
N GLY A 494 3.79 -7.55 15.33
CA GLY A 494 4.75 -7.90 16.39
C GLY A 494 4.82 -6.86 17.50
N THR A 495 5.10 -7.30 18.73
CA THR A 495 5.16 -6.43 19.92
C THR A 495 6.52 -6.42 20.60
N PHE A 496 7.47 -7.21 20.11
CA PHE A 496 8.78 -7.45 20.76
C PHE A 496 8.62 -8.09 22.13
N SER A 497 7.52 -8.81 22.34
CA SER A 497 7.27 -9.64 23.54
C SER A 497 7.34 -11.13 23.23
N GLU A 498 7.42 -11.49 21.95
CA GLU A 498 7.41 -12.87 21.47
C GLU A 498 8.71 -13.60 21.82
N PHE A 499 9.86 -12.95 21.57
CA PHE A 499 11.19 -13.51 21.81
C PHE A 499 12.02 -12.59 22.71
N ASN A 500 11.57 -12.42 23.95
CA ASN A 500 12.09 -11.38 24.85
C ASN A 500 13.02 -11.89 25.95
N THR A 501 13.44 -13.15 25.90
CA THR A 501 14.47 -13.71 26.81
C THR A 501 15.67 -14.23 26.03
N PRO A 502 16.86 -14.32 26.65
CA PRO A 502 18.07 -14.86 26.00
C PRO A 502 17.86 -16.26 25.40
N GLU A 503 17.09 -17.12 26.07
CA GLU A 503 16.80 -18.49 25.64
C GLU A 503 15.93 -18.52 24.38
N LEU A 504 14.89 -17.67 24.34
CA LEU A 504 14.01 -17.55 23.18
C LEU A 504 14.73 -16.95 21.97
N ILE A 505 15.56 -15.93 22.20
CA ILE A 505 16.42 -15.33 21.17
C ILE A 505 17.37 -16.39 20.61
N ALA A 506 18.09 -17.12 21.48
CA ALA A 506 19.04 -18.14 21.05
C ALA A 506 18.37 -19.26 20.24
N ARG A 507 17.21 -19.74 20.69
CA ARG A 507 16.40 -20.71 19.93
C ARG A 507 16.04 -20.18 18.55
N ARG A 508 15.53 -18.95 18.46
CA ARG A 508 15.12 -18.36 17.17
C ARG A 508 16.29 -18.20 16.20
N ILE A 509 17.45 -17.77 16.68
CA ILE A 509 18.68 -17.65 15.87
C ILE A 509 19.10 -19.01 15.29
N GLN A 510 19.01 -20.08 16.08
CA GLN A 510 19.33 -21.43 15.62
C GLN A 510 18.38 -21.90 14.51
N GLU A 511 17.07 -21.67 14.66
CA GLU A 511 16.05 -22.01 13.66
C GLU A 511 16.29 -21.25 12.35
N LEU A 512 16.53 -19.94 12.41
CA LEU A 512 16.82 -19.11 11.24
C LEU A 512 18.06 -19.62 10.48
N LYS A 513 19.11 -19.99 11.21
CA LYS A 513 20.33 -20.56 10.62
C LYS A 513 20.07 -21.93 9.97
N ALA A 514 19.27 -22.78 10.60
CA ALA A 514 18.91 -24.10 10.05
C ALA A 514 18.14 -23.98 8.72
N ASP A 515 17.33 -22.93 8.58
CA ASP A 515 16.62 -22.59 7.34
C ASP A 515 17.47 -21.80 6.32
N ASN A 516 18.76 -21.59 6.60
CA ASN A 516 19.68 -20.79 5.77
C ASN A 516 19.19 -19.34 5.56
N LEU A 517 18.48 -18.76 6.53
CA LEU A 517 18.08 -17.36 6.52
C LEU A 517 19.17 -16.51 7.18
N ASN A 518 19.69 -15.52 6.46
CA ASN A 518 20.84 -14.72 6.89
C ASN A 518 20.59 -13.21 6.82
N VAL A 519 19.44 -12.77 6.33
CA VAL A 519 18.96 -11.39 6.42
C VAL A 519 17.55 -11.43 7.00
N ILE A 520 17.35 -10.80 8.14
CA ILE A 520 16.14 -10.94 8.94
C ILE A 520 15.46 -9.59 9.06
N LEU A 521 14.22 -9.51 8.58
CA LEU A 521 13.37 -8.34 8.78
C LEU A 521 12.72 -8.40 10.16
N THR A 522 12.92 -7.34 10.94
CA THR A 522 12.31 -7.20 12.27
C THR A 522 11.02 -6.38 12.17
N ASN A 523 9.88 -7.06 12.19
CA ASN A 523 8.55 -6.46 12.04
C ASN A 523 7.87 -6.27 13.40
N GLY A 524 6.85 -5.40 13.43
CA GLY A 524 6.05 -5.11 14.62
C GLY A 524 6.24 -3.69 15.11
N MET A 525 5.20 -3.12 15.74
CA MET A 525 5.15 -1.71 16.16
C MET A 525 5.71 -0.75 15.09
N LEU A 526 5.33 -0.92 13.81
CA LEU A 526 6.05 -0.36 12.67
C LEU A 526 6.41 1.12 12.82
N SER A 527 5.47 1.95 13.27
CA SER A 527 5.76 3.36 13.56
C SER A 527 6.39 3.56 14.95
N ARG A 528 7.54 2.92 15.24
CA ARG A 528 8.15 2.83 16.60
C ARG A 528 8.30 4.19 17.29
N HIS A 529 8.64 5.22 16.53
CA HIS A 529 8.77 6.60 17.00
C HIS A 529 7.46 7.22 17.54
N THR A 530 6.31 6.55 17.33
CA THR A 530 4.97 6.96 17.80
C THR A 530 4.47 6.13 18.99
N TYR A 531 5.29 5.19 19.48
CA TYR A 531 5.04 4.34 20.65
C TYR A 531 6.05 4.63 21.78
N PRO A 532 6.09 5.86 22.33
CA PRO A 532 7.13 6.26 23.28
C PRO A 532 7.18 5.38 24.55
N THR A 533 6.06 4.76 24.92
CA THR A 533 5.96 3.84 26.07
C THR A 533 6.65 2.49 25.84
N HIS A 534 6.83 2.07 24.58
CA HIS A 534 7.38 0.75 24.23
C HIS A 534 8.74 0.82 23.52
N LEU A 535 9.17 2.01 23.09
CA LEU A 535 10.38 2.20 22.28
C LEU A 535 11.63 1.58 22.92
N GLN A 536 11.90 1.91 24.19
CA GLN A 536 13.08 1.38 24.90
C GLN A 536 13.08 -0.15 25.00
N ARG A 537 11.90 -0.77 25.22
CA ARG A 537 11.76 -2.23 25.27
C ARG A 537 12.10 -2.85 23.93
N ALA A 538 11.57 -2.29 22.84
CA ALA A 538 11.81 -2.78 21.49
C ALA A 538 13.28 -2.65 21.09
N GLU A 539 13.91 -1.51 21.40
CA GLU A 539 15.33 -1.26 21.12
C GLU A 539 16.23 -2.24 21.86
N GLN A 540 15.95 -2.49 23.14
CA GLN A 540 16.71 -3.47 23.91
C GLN A 540 16.59 -4.87 23.29
N ASN A 541 15.38 -5.30 22.94
CA ASN A 541 15.17 -6.62 22.32
C ASN A 541 15.90 -6.75 20.99
N LEU A 542 15.84 -5.72 20.14
CA LEU A 542 16.55 -5.68 18.86
C LEU A 542 18.07 -5.74 19.05
N ALA A 543 18.62 -4.97 20.01
CA ALA A 543 20.04 -4.99 20.32
C ALA A 543 20.52 -6.38 20.76
N ASP A 544 19.70 -7.10 21.52
CA ASP A 544 20.01 -8.46 21.97
C ASP A 544 19.97 -9.48 20.82
N PHE A 545 19.02 -9.35 19.90
CA PHE A 545 18.99 -10.13 18.66
C PHE A 545 20.21 -9.88 17.78
N VAL A 546 20.57 -8.61 17.58
CA VAL A 546 21.75 -8.20 16.81
C VAL A 546 23.02 -8.84 17.41
N ARG A 547 23.20 -8.71 18.72
CA ARG A 547 24.34 -9.27 19.45
C ARG A 547 24.41 -10.80 19.34
N ALA A 548 23.27 -11.49 19.40
CA ALA A 548 23.20 -12.95 19.29
C ALA A 548 23.37 -13.46 17.85
N GLY A 549 22.85 -12.74 16.85
CA GLY A 549 22.83 -13.19 15.46
C GLY A 549 24.08 -12.85 14.65
N HIS A 550 24.75 -11.72 14.94
CA HIS A 550 25.95 -11.29 14.20
C HIS A 550 27.08 -12.35 14.17
N PRO A 551 27.43 -13.05 15.27
CA PRO A 551 28.42 -14.13 15.24
C PRO A 551 28.07 -15.31 14.32
N HIS A 552 26.80 -15.43 13.92
CA HIS A 552 26.31 -16.45 13.00
C HIS A 552 26.17 -15.96 11.55
N GLY A 553 26.63 -14.74 11.25
CA GLY A 553 26.56 -14.14 9.92
C GLY A 553 25.16 -13.64 9.53
N ILE A 554 24.29 -13.44 10.52
CA ILE A 554 22.93 -12.92 10.31
C ILE A 554 22.95 -11.40 10.32
N LYS A 555 22.27 -10.78 9.36
CA LYS A 555 22.04 -9.35 9.25
C LYS A 555 20.60 -9.01 9.65
N PHE A 556 20.42 -7.88 10.33
CA PHE A 556 19.10 -7.43 10.77
C PHE A 556 18.71 -6.14 10.07
N VAL A 557 17.56 -6.16 9.39
CA VAL A 557 16.96 -5.01 8.72
C VAL A 557 15.68 -4.65 9.46
N ASP A 558 15.64 -3.49 10.09
CA ASP A 558 14.46 -3.11 10.86
C ASP A 558 13.34 -2.60 9.96
N HIS A 559 12.13 -3.16 10.10
CA HIS A 559 10.98 -2.75 9.33
C HIS A 559 10.14 -1.78 10.17
N GLN A 560 10.02 -0.54 9.69
CA GLN A 560 9.39 0.61 10.33
C GLN A 560 8.37 1.28 9.40
N ASP A 561 7.68 2.29 9.94
CA ASP A 561 6.74 3.15 9.25
C ASP A 561 6.94 4.62 9.65
N HIS A 562 6.67 5.55 8.74
CA HIS A 562 6.80 7.00 8.96
C HIS A 562 5.50 7.72 9.40
N SER A 563 4.30 7.29 8.98
CA SER A 563 3.08 8.12 9.06
C SER A 563 1.80 7.46 9.62
N LEU A 564 1.81 6.16 9.97
CA LEU A 564 0.65 5.43 10.50
C LEU A 564 0.30 5.80 11.96
N LEU A 565 -0.28 6.98 12.14
CA LEU A 565 -0.66 7.53 13.45
C LEU A 565 -1.97 6.97 14.04
N TRP A 566 -2.64 6.06 13.36
CA TRP A 566 -3.91 5.46 13.83
C TRP A 566 -3.82 3.97 14.15
N ASP A 567 -2.69 3.31 13.84
CA ASP A 567 -2.74 1.86 13.69
C ASP A 567 -2.69 1.13 15.04
N MET A 568 -2.10 1.70 16.11
CA MET A 568 -2.10 1.07 17.44
C MET A 568 -1.99 2.07 18.62
N ASP A 569 -2.36 1.58 19.82
CA ASP A 569 -2.07 2.11 21.17
C ASP A 569 -2.23 3.64 21.32
N SER A 570 -1.15 4.42 21.15
CA SER A 570 -1.07 5.85 21.47
C SER A 570 -1.09 6.81 20.27
N GLY A 571 -1.28 6.32 19.04
CA GLY A 571 -1.02 7.11 17.83
C GLY A 571 -1.76 8.46 17.74
N PHE A 572 -3.05 8.51 18.09
CA PHE A 572 -3.80 9.79 18.11
C PHE A 572 -3.37 10.74 19.21
N ARG A 573 -2.82 10.26 20.32
CA ARG A 573 -2.24 11.11 21.36
C ARG A 573 -0.97 11.78 20.83
N VAL A 574 -0.17 11.04 20.06
CA VAL A 574 1.01 11.57 19.36
C VAL A 574 0.60 12.60 18.30
N LEU A 575 -0.46 12.32 17.53
CA LEU A 575 -0.99 13.25 16.53
C LEU A 575 -1.36 14.61 17.15
N VAL A 576 -2.20 14.62 18.18
CA VAL A 576 -2.67 15.88 18.80
C VAL A 576 -1.57 16.65 19.53
N ALA A 577 -0.49 15.96 19.93
CA ALA A 577 0.70 16.58 20.52
C ALA A 577 1.66 17.18 19.45
N ASN A 578 1.46 16.89 18.16
CA ASN A 578 2.40 17.24 17.09
C ASN A 578 1.75 17.94 15.90
N MET A 579 0.68 18.72 16.14
CA MET A 579 -0.06 19.47 15.11
C MET A 579 0.80 20.28 14.11
N PRO A 580 1.92 20.93 14.50
CA PRO A 580 2.75 21.69 13.55
C PRO A 580 3.36 20.88 12.40
N TYR A 581 3.42 19.56 12.53
CA TYR A 581 4.11 18.68 11.58
C TYR A 581 3.16 17.89 10.68
N LEU A 582 1.85 18.02 10.87
CA LEU A 582 0.85 17.25 10.13
C LEU A 582 0.68 17.76 8.70
N GLN A 583 0.29 16.87 7.80
CA GLN A 583 -0.06 17.24 6.42
C GLN A 583 -1.33 18.10 6.41
N GLN A 584 -1.39 19.04 5.46
CA GLN A 584 -2.55 19.90 5.26
C GLN A 584 -3.04 19.84 3.81
N THR A 585 -4.34 19.98 3.56
CA THR A 585 -4.85 20.02 2.19
C THR A 585 -4.47 21.31 1.47
N VAL A 586 -4.24 21.24 0.16
CA VAL A 586 -3.94 22.43 -0.66
C VAL A 586 -5.13 23.38 -0.82
N ASP A 587 -6.35 22.86 -0.78
CA ASP A 587 -7.61 23.58 -1.05
C ASP A 587 -8.23 24.28 0.17
N GLY A 588 -7.94 23.80 1.39
CA GLY A 588 -8.56 24.33 2.61
C GLY A 588 -7.66 24.35 3.84
N GLN A 589 -6.40 23.92 3.71
CA GLN A 589 -5.45 23.79 4.82
C GLN A 589 -5.91 22.80 5.91
N LEU A 590 -6.83 21.89 5.60
CA LEU A 590 -7.37 20.93 6.56
C LEU A 590 -6.32 19.91 6.96
N THR A 591 -6.29 19.55 8.23
CA THR A 591 -5.24 18.70 8.79
C THR A 591 -5.53 17.23 8.49
N ALA A 592 -4.50 16.45 8.14
CA ALA A 592 -4.58 15.00 7.96
C ALA A 592 -4.18 14.21 9.21
N ARG A 593 -4.47 12.91 9.21
CA ARG A 593 -4.02 11.96 10.23
C ARG A 593 -2.61 11.40 9.95
N GLY A 594 -1.65 12.27 9.64
CA GLY A 594 -0.27 11.86 9.36
C GLY A 594 0.71 13.02 9.22
N PHE A 595 1.99 12.72 9.47
CA PHE A 595 3.07 13.69 9.39
C PHE A 595 3.44 14.02 7.94
N CYS A 596 3.90 15.25 7.72
CA CYS A 596 4.38 15.69 6.42
C CYS A 596 5.82 15.20 6.18
N PRO A 597 6.06 14.32 5.19
CA PRO A 597 7.41 13.80 4.92
C PRO A 597 8.35 14.87 4.37
N SER A 598 7.82 16.01 3.90
CA SER A 598 8.60 17.13 3.38
C SER A 598 8.82 18.25 4.41
N ASN A 599 8.19 18.20 5.58
CA ASN A 599 8.34 19.25 6.59
C ASN A 599 9.77 19.26 7.13
N SER A 600 10.49 20.35 6.87
CA SER A 600 11.93 20.47 7.17
C SER A 600 12.28 20.20 8.64
N GLN A 601 11.49 20.75 9.57
CA GLN A 601 11.73 20.60 11.00
C GLN A 601 11.39 19.20 11.51
N TYR A 602 10.29 18.62 11.02
CA TYR A 602 9.90 17.26 11.37
C TYR A 602 10.90 16.23 10.84
N PHE A 603 11.36 16.40 9.60
CA PHE A 603 12.35 15.52 8.99
C PHE A 603 13.61 15.40 9.84
N VAL A 604 14.15 16.52 10.36
CA VAL A 604 15.32 16.50 11.24
C VAL A 604 15.04 15.66 12.50
N LYS A 605 13.90 15.86 13.16
CA LYS A 605 13.50 15.08 14.35
C LYS A 605 13.38 13.59 14.06
N PHE A 606 12.76 13.25 12.94
CA PHE A 606 12.60 11.86 12.51
C PHE A 606 13.96 11.23 12.20
N ALA A 607 14.79 11.89 11.38
CA ALA A 607 16.12 11.40 11.02
C ALA A 607 17.04 11.24 12.24
N ASP A 608 16.96 12.15 13.22
CA ASP A 608 17.70 12.03 14.49
C ASP A 608 17.20 10.85 15.32
N THR A 609 15.89 10.62 15.36
CA THR A 609 15.28 9.45 16.03
C THR A 609 15.78 8.15 15.39
N ILE A 610 15.73 8.05 14.06
CA ILE A 610 16.22 6.88 13.34
C ILE A 610 17.72 6.69 13.55
N ALA A 611 18.54 7.75 13.47
CA ALA A 611 19.97 7.65 13.71
C ALA A 611 20.29 7.12 15.11
N ALA A 612 19.60 7.64 16.15
CA ALA A 612 19.73 7.15 17.51
C ALA A 612 19.30 5.68 17.64
N HIS A 613 18.21 5.30 16.98
CA HIS A 613 17.73 3.91 16.94
C HIS A 613 18.76 2.96 16.32
N VAL A 614 19.39 3.35 15.20
CA VAL A 614 20.45 2.55 14.56
C VAL A 614 21.64 2.38 15.51
N GLN A 615 22.03 3.43 16.23
CA GLN A 615 23.14 3.38 17.20
C GLN A 615 22.82 2.51 18.42
N ALA A 616 21.58 2.58 18.93
CA ALA A 616 21.15 1.84 20.11
C ALA A 616 21.02 0.33 19.84
N THR A 617 20.60 -0.04 18.63
CA THR A 617 20.30 -1.44 18.29
C THR A 617 21.42 -2.15 17.52
N GLY A 618 22.23 -1.41 16.76
CA GLY A 618 23.30 -1.97 15.93
C GLY A 618 22.82 -2.65 14.63
N ILE A 619 21.54 -2.53 14.27
CA ILE A 619 20.93 -3.09 13.05
C ILE A 619 21.72 -2.71 11.77
N ASP A 620 21.70 -3.59 10.79
CA ASP A 620 22.47 -3.47 9.53
C ASP A 620 21.72 -2.70 8.44
N GLY A 621 20.40 -2.59 8.56
CA GLY A 621 19.59 -1.80 7.64
C GLY A 621 18.24 -1.42 8.20
N ILE A 622 17.48 -0.65 7.42
CA ILE A 622 16.09 -0.31 7.70
C ILE A 622 15.24 -0.39 6.44
N MET A 623 13.96 -0.67 6.62
CA MET A 623 12.90 -0.49 5.64
C MET A 623 11.85 0.40 6.30
N ILE A 624 11.48 1.52 5.68
CA ILE A 624 10.49 2.45 6.25
C ILE A 624 9.32 2.55 5.28
N ASP A 625 8.19 1.99 5.69
CA ASP A 625 6.92 2.11 4.98
C ASP A 625 6.31 3.50 5.17
N GLU A 626 5.44 3.88 4.25
CA GLU A 626 4.60 5.08 4.34
C GLU A 626 5.30 6.41 4.57
N VAL A 627 6.49 6.53 3.97
CA VAL A 627 7.05 7.81 3.57
C VAL A 627 6.26 8.31 2.36
N SER A 628 5.11 8.94 2.59
CA SER A 628 4.16 9.30 1.53
C SER A 628 3.30 10.53 1.85
N PHE A 629 2.73 11.13 0.81
CA PHE A 629 1.65 12.10 0.94
C PHE A 629 0.30 11.38 0.99
N HIS A 630 -0.63 11.83 1.84
CA HIS A 630 -1.89 11.12 2.11
C HIS A 630 -2.95 11.20 0.98
N GLY A 631 -2.56 11.69 -0.20
CA GLY A 631 -3.42 11.81 -1.37
C GLY A 631 -3.07 13.02 -2.24
N LEU A 632 -3.82 13.18 -3.34
CA LEU A 632 -3.59 14.26 -4.32
C LEU A 632 -3.71 15.66 -3.71
N LYS A 633 -4.48 15.84 -2.64
CA LYS A 633 -4.63 17.12 -1.96
C LYS A 633 -3.48 17.49 -1.02
N PHE A 634 -2.55 16.59 -0.77
CA PHE A 634 -1.51 16.80 0.23
C PHE A 634 -0.11 16.96 -0.40
N CYS A 635 0.83 17.65 0.19
CA CYS A 635 0.69 18.48 1.39
C CYS A 635 0.75 19.96 1.01
N GLY A 636 -0.31 20.70 1.31
CA GLY A 636 -0.39 22.15 1.16
C GLY A 636 0.01 22.95 2.40
N CYS A 637 0.74 22.37 3.36
CA CYS A 637 1.18 23.12 4.53
C CYS A 637 2.14 24.27 4.14
N ALA A 638 2.30 25.23 5.05
CA ALA A 638 3.13 26.41 4.81
C ALA A 638 4.57 26.06 4.37
N ASP A 639 5.21 25.09 5.02
CA ASP A 639 6.59 24.66 4.71
C ASP A 639 6.69 24.11 3.27
N CYS A 640 5.74 23.27 2.86
CA CYS A 640 5.68 22.77 1.49
C CYS A 640 5.42 23.87 0.46
N ARG A 641 4.48 24.79 0.72
CA ARG A 641 4.18 25.92 -0.18
C ARG A 641 5.40 26.82 -0.38
N GLN A 642 6.08 27.16 0.72
CA GLN A 642 7.28 28.00 0.69
C GLN A 642 8.44 27.29 -0.02
N THR A 643 8.68 26.02 0.29
CA THR A 643 9.77 25.24 -0.32
C THR A 643 9.54 25.04 -1.81
N PHE A 644 8.31 24.70 -2.23
CA PHE A 644 7.96 24.63 -3.64
C PHE A 644 8.20 25.96 -4.35
N THR A 645 7.83 27.08 -3.74
CA THR A 645 8.11 28.42 -4.29
C THR A 645 9.60 28.68 -4.44
N ALA A 646 10.40 28.38 -3.41
CA ALA A 646 11.83 28.57 -3.43
C ALA A 646 12.52 27.72 -4.53
N GLU A 647 12.17 26.43 -4.62
CA GLU A 647 12.81 25.46 -5.50
C GLU A 647 12.30 25.49 -6.94
N SER A 648 11.03 25.85 -7.18
CA SER A 648 10.45 25.85 -8.54
C SER A 648 10.35 27.26 -9.14
N GLY A 649 10.27 28.30 -8.31
CA GLY A 649 9.89 29.65 -8.73
C GLY A 649 8.38 29.86 -8.91
N TRP A 650 7.57 28.81 -8.73
CA TRP A 650 6.11 28.84 -8.87
C TRP A 650 5.41 28.70 -7.52
N GLN A 651 4.20 29.23 -7.41
CA GLN A 651 3.39 29.17 -6.19
C GLN A 651 2.21 28.22 -6.38
N LEU A 652 1.80 27.51 -5.34
CA LEU A 652 0.51 26.82 -5.38
C LEU A 652 -0.63 27.85 -5.21
N PRO A 653 -1.74 27.71 -5.96
CA PRO A 653 -2.90 28.57 -5.75
C PRO A 653 -3.38 28.53 -4.30
N ALA A 654 -3.79 29.69 -3.79
CA ALA A 654 -4.56 29.81 -2.54
C ALA A 654 -6.08 29.93 -2.81
N ASP A 655 -6.46 30.10 -4.09
CA ASP A 655 -7.85 30.03 -4.52
C ASP A 655 -8.24 28.57 -4.68
N GLU A 656 -9.13 28.08 -3.81
CA GLU A 656 -9.64 26.71 -3.85
C GLU A 656 -10.45 26.42 -5.12
N CYS A 657 -10.89 27.45 -5.84
CA CYS A 657 -11.60 27.34 -7.12
C CYS A 657 -10.67 27.39 -8.34
N SER A 658 -9.35 27.46 -8.15
CA SER A 658 -8.40 27.54 -9.27
C SER A 658 -8.54 26.32 -10.21
N PRO A 659 -8.62 26.54 -11.54
CA PRO A 659 -8.70 25.45 -12.52
C PRO A 659 -7.38 24.67 -12.66
N ASP A 660 -6.29 25.15 -12.05
CA ASP A 660 -5.01 24.44 -12.01
C ASP A 660 -4.98 23.37 -10.94
N LEU A 661 -5.67 23.57 -9.81
CA LEU A 661 -5.70 22.57 -8.74
C LEU A 661 -6.38 21.29 -9.23
N PHE A 662 -5.74 20.15 -8.93
CA PHE A 662 -6.24 18.82 -9.30
C PHE A 662 -6.34 18.54 -10.81
N ASN A 663 -5.80 19.42 -11.66
CA ASN A 663 -5.85 19.28 -13.10
C ASN A 663 -4.54 18.72 -13.66
N LYS A 664 -4.52 17.46 -14.08
CA LYS A 664 -3.32 16.82 -14.65
C LYS A 664 -2.86 17.43 -15.98
N GLU A 665 -3.69 18.22 -16.65
CA GLU A 665 -3.31 18.99 -17.84
C GLU A 665 -2.70 20.36 -17.50
N SER A 666 -2.82 20.85 -16.26
CA SER A 666 -2.13 22.05 -15.80
C SER A 666 -0.63 21.82 -15.63
N ALA A 667 0.19 22.65 -16.26
CA ALA A 667 1.65 22.62 -16.08
C ALA A 667 2.04 22.85 -14.60
N LEU A 668 1.36 23.77 -13.93
CA LEU A 668 1.57 24.07 -12.51
C LEU A 668 1.31 22.85 -11.64
N TRP A 669 0.19 22.16 -11.87
CA TRP A 669 -0.13 20.95 -11.12
C TRP A 669 0.86 19.83 -11.40
N ARG A 670 1.24 19.58 -12.67
CA ARG A 670 2.27 18.58 -13.00
C ARG A 670 3.60 18.88 -12.32
N ALA A 671 4.05 20.13 -12.33
CA ALA A 671 5.26 20.57 -11.65
C ALA A 671 5.18 20.31 -10.13
N TRP A 672 4.03 20.61 -9.51
CA TRP A 672 3.77 20.29 -8.10
C TRP A 672 3.84 18.78 -7.81
N LEU A 673 3.22 17.93 -8.65
CA LEU A 673 3.27 16.48 -8.48
C LEU A 673 4.71 15.95 -8.57
N ARG A 674 5.50 16.43 -9.54
CA ARG A 674 6.92 16.04 -9.68
C ARG A 674 7.79 16.56 -8.54
N TRP A 675 7.52 17.76 -8.07
CA TRP A 675 8.20 18.29 -6.89
C TRP A 675 7.91 17.41 -5.66
N ARG A 676 6.67 16.96 -5.46
CA ARG A 676 6.36 15.99 -4.38
C ARG A 676 7.16 14.70 -4.53
N GLN A 677 7.27 14.14 -5.74
CA GLN A 677 8.10 12.96 -6.00
C GLN A 677 9.58 13.22 -5.65
N LYS A 678 10.13 14.36 -6.09
CA LYS A 678 11.49 14.81 -5.74
C LYS A 678 11.68 14.86 -4.22
N ARG A 679 10.73 15.46 -3.48
CA ARG A 679 10.83 15.60 -2.02
C ARG A 679 10.91 14.27 -1.29
N LEU A 680 10.24 13.23 -1.77
CA LEU A 680 10.41 11.89 -1.21
C LEU A 680 11.78 11.30 -1.55
N GLY A 681 12.31 11.52 -2.76
CA GLY A 681 13.70 11.18 -3.08
C GLY A 681 14.72 11.90 -2.18
N ASP A 682 14.48 13.19 -1.89
CA ASP A 682 15.32 13.98 -0.98
C ASP A 682 15.26 13.46 0.46
N PHE A 683 14.09 13.03 0.93
CA PHE A 683 13.94 12.39 2.23
C PHE A 683 14.89 11.19 2.37
N TRP A 684 14.88 10.29 1.39
CA TRP A 684 15.72 9.09 1.42
C TRP A 684 17.20 9.42 1.30
N TYR A 685 17.56 10.34 0.39
CA TYR A 685 18.93 10.81 0.23
C TYR A 685 19.49 11.40 1.53
N HIS A 686 18.77 12.32 2.16
CA HIS A 686 19.25 12.98 3.38
C HIS A 686 19.26 12.05 4.60
N LEU A 687 18.28 11.15 4.72
CA LEU A 687 18.29 10.14 5.78
C LEU A 687 19.52 9.23 5.64
N LYS A 688 19.81 8.82 4.41
CA LYS A 688 20.98 7.99 4.10
C LYS A 688 22.28 8.70 4.43
N GLU A 689 22.46 9.94 3.99
CA GLU A 689 23.66 10.74 4.28
C GLU A 689 23.87 10.90 5.78
N ARG A 690 22.80 11.11 6.56
CA ARG A 690 22.88 11.22 8.02
C ARG A 690 23.41 9.94 8.67
N ILE A 691 22.97 8.76 8.24
CA ILE A 691 23.41 7.48 8.83
C ILE A 691 24.84 7.12 8.38
N ARG A 692 25.20 7.43 7.14
CA ARG A 692 26.53 7.13 6.58
C ARG A 692 27.68 7.80 7.34
N THR A 693 27.43 8.87 8.10
CA THR A 693 28.47 9.51 8.92
C THR A 693 29.03 8.59 10.01
N PHE A 694 28.28 7.55 10.43
CA PHE A 694 28.74 6.59 11.44
C PHE A 694 28.59 5.12 11.02
N LYS A 695 27.82 4.81 9.97
CA LYS A 695 27.66 3.46 9.43
C LYS A 695 27.55 3.46 7.89
N PRO A 696 28.69 3.52 7.16
CA PRO A 696 28.69 3.69 5.71
C PRO A 696 28.12 2.51 4.93
N ASP A 697 28.15 1.30 5.51
CA ASP A 697 27.65 0.03 4.96
C ASP A 697 26.18 -0.26 5.33
N PHE A 698 25.52 0.65 6.05
CA PHE A 698 24.11 0.53 6.40
C PHE A 698 23.27 0.38 5.13
N VAL A 699 22.19 -0.42 5.13
CA VAL A 699 21.33 -0.64 3.96
C VAL A 699 19.95 -0.02 4.18
N ILE A 700 19.45 0.74 3.21
CA ILE A 700 18.03 1.08 3.15
C ILE A 700 17.36 0.15 2.13
N MET A 701 16.40 -0.63 2.59
CA MET A 701 15.58 -1.52 1.78
C MET A 701 14.22 -0.86 1.58
N GLY A 702 13.62 -0.98 0.40
CA GLY A 702 12.29 -0.41 0.14
C GLY A 702 11.59 -1.13 -0.99
N TYR A 703 10.26 -1.13 -0.97
CA TYR A 703 9.46 -1.86 -1.95
C TYR A 703 8.22 -1.07 -2.39
N SER A 704 7.56 -1.59 -3.42
CA SER A 704 6.20 -1.19 -3.82
C SER A 704 5.42 -2.46 -4.13
N THR A 705 4.12 -2.37 -4.38
CA THR A 705 3.42 -3.44 -5.10
C THR A 705 3.78 -3.40 -6.60
N HIS A 706 3.44 -4.44 -7.38
CA HIS A 706 3.54 -4.36 -8.85
C HIS A 706 2.70 -3.22 -9.43
N TYR A 707 1.61 -2.83 -8.75
CA TYR A 707 0.81 -1.67 -9.14
C TYR A 707 1.59 -0.36 -9.11
N GLY A 708 2.67 -0.24 -8.32
CA GLY A 708 3.58 0.92 -8.40
C GLY A 708 4.26 1.08 -9.77
N MET A 709 4.23 0.04 -10.61
CA MET A 709 4.71 0.08 -11.98
C MET A 709 3.59 0.33 -13.00
N THR A 710 2.39 -0.20 -12.74
CA THR A 710 1.28 -0.19 -13.71
C THR A 710 0.22 0.86 -13.42
N SER A 711 0.29 1.54 -12.28
CA SER A 711 -0.64 2.58 -11.84
C SER A 711 0.10 3.86 -11.46
N THR A 712 -0.61 5.00 -11.58
CA THR A 712 -0.12 6.32 -11.14
C THR A 712 -0.54 6.67 -9.71
N TYR A 713 -1.26 5.77 -9.02
CA TYR A 713 -1.76 6.05 -7.67
C TYR A 713 -0.62 6.33 -6.69
N GLY A 714 0.37 5.43 -6.58
CA GLY A 714 1.51 5.62 -5.68
C GLY A 714 2.39 6.81 -6.10
N SER A 715 2.74 6.89 -7.39
CA SER A 715 3.65 7.93 -7.89
C SER A 715 3.04 9.34 -7.85
N LEU A 716 1.81 9.52 -8.34
CA LEU A 716 1.17 10.83 -8.46
C LEU A 716 0.30 11.20 -7.27
N SER A 717 -0.43 10.28 -6.62
CA SER A 717 -1.25 10.65 -5.46
C SER A 717 -0.40 10.79 -4.20
N GLN A 718 0.51 9.84 -3.98
CA GLN A 718 1.31 9.73 -2.76
C GLN A 718 2.73 10.26 -2.89
N GLY A 719 3.19 10.58 -4.10
CA GLY A 719 4.58 11.02 -4.38
C GLY A 719 5.59 9.87 -4.41
N GLY A 720 5.17 8.63 -4.16
CA GLY A 720 6.02 7.43 -4.04
C GLY A 720 6.52 6.90 -5.38
N ALA A 721 7.25 7.72 -6.12
CA ALA A 721 7.90 7.35 -7.38
C ALA A 721 9.17 6.53 -7.11
N LEU A 722 9.22 5.30 -7.60
CA LEU A 722 10.33 4.36 -7.33
C LEU A 722 11.70 4.92 -7.77
N GLU A 723 11.74 5.55 -8.94
CA GLU A 723 12.93 6.21 -9.49
C GLU A 723 13.45 7.36 -8.60
N GLN A 724 12.58 7.97 -7.79
CA GLN A 724 13.00 8.95 -6.79
C GLN A 724 13.39 8.28 -5.48
N SER A 725 12.62 7.31 -4.98
CA SER A 725 12.92 6.59 -3.73
C SER A 725 14.27 5.86 -3.80
N THR A 726 14.59 5.29 -4.96
CA THR A 726 15.86 4.60 -5.22
C THR A 726 17.08 5.49 -5.15
N ARG A 727 16.95 6.82 -5.04
CA ARG A 727 18.09 7.71 -4.80
C ARG A 727 18.76 7.48 -3.44
N GLY A 728 18.03 6.93 -2.46
CA GLY A 728 18.59 6.56 -1.15
C GLY A 728 18.45 5.08 -0.79
N TRP A 729 17.71 4.30 -1.58
CA TRP A 729 17.58 2.85 -1.38
C TRP A 729 18.76 2.08 -1.96
N ASP A 730 19.09 0.97 -1.32
CA ASP A 730 20.19 0.06 -1.66
C ASP A 730 19.71 -1.34 -2.05
N PHE A 731 18.45 -1.65 -1.77
CA PHE A 731 17.83 -2.94 -2.06
C PHE A 731 16.34 -2.75 -2.37
N VAL A 732 15.95 -3.02 -3.62
CA VAL A 732 14.64 -2.63 -4.15
C VAL A 732 13.69 -3.83 -4.27
N GLY A 733 12.50 -3.72 -3.71
CA GLY A 733 11.56 -4.83 -3.60
C GLY A 733 10.28 -4.66 -4.40
N THR A 734 9.58 -5.78 -4.58
CA THR A 734 8.15 -5.75 -4.92
C THR A 734 7.34 -6.71 -4.08
N GLU A 735 6.20 -6.23 -3.62
CA GLU A 735 5.13 -7.00 -3.02
C GLU A 735 4.26 -7.64 -4.13
N ILE A 736 4.24 -8.98 -4.15
CA ILE A 736 3.52 -9.78 -5.16
C ILE A 736 2.05 -9.94 -4.74
N MET A 737 1.15 -9.22 -5.41
CA MET A 737 -0.23 -9.01 -4.94
C MET A 737 -1.20 -10.13 -5.31
N THR A 738 -0.86 -10.99 -6.27
CA THR A 738 -1.77 -12.05 -6.73
C THR A 738 -2.16 -13.03 -5.61
N ARG A 739 -1.27 -13.29 -4.64
CA ARG A 739 -1.35 -14.41 -3.67
C ARG A 739 -1.30 -15.82 -4.28
N ASN A 740 -1.44 -15.98 -5.59
CA ASN A 740 -1.18 -17.22 -6.33
C ASN A 740 -0.29 -16.97 -7.55
N ILE A 741 1.02 -17.02 -7.30
CA ILE A 741 2.07 -16.73 -8.29
C ILE A 741 1.99 -17.68 -9.49
N TYR A 742 1.64 -18.94 -9.23
CA TYR A 742 1.59 -19.99 -10.23
C TYR A 742 0.49 -19.76 -11.29
N ALA A 743 -0.71 -19.37 -10.84
CA ALA A 743 -1.82 -19.04 -11.73
C ALA A 743 -1.56 -17.80 -12.62
N ASN A 744 -0.62 -16.94 -12.21
CA ASN A 744 -0.31 -15.66 -12.86
C ASN A 744 1.12 -15.61 -13.43
N TYR A 745 1.75 -16.78 -13.67
CA TYR A 745 3.18 -16.86 -13.98
C TYR A 745 3.59 -15.97 -15.15
N ARG A 746 2.75 -15.88 -16.20
CA ARG A 746 3.01 -15.08 -17.41
C ARG A 746 3.15 -13.59 -17.10
N ALA A 747 2.21 -13.03 -16.35
CA ALA A 747 2.23 -11.64 -15.95
C ALA A 747 3.38 -11.37 -14.97
N LEU A 748 3.59 -12.28 -14.01
CA LEU A 748 4.58 -12.09 -12.95
C LEU A 748 6.02 -12.17 -13.47
N MET A 749 6.36 -13.10 -14.36
CA MET A 749 7.68 -13.16 -14.98
C MET A 749 8.06 -11.78 -15.56
N THR A 750 7.15 -11.19 -16.31
CA THR A 750 7.33 -9.89 -16.97
C THR A 750 7.40 -8.74 -15.97
N LEU A 751 6.51 -8.70 -14.97
CA LEU A 751 6.53 -7.66 -13.93
C LEU A 751 7.81 -7.71 -13.10
N ARG A 752 8.32 -8.91 -12.81
CA ARG A 752 9.60 -9.11 -12.11
C ARG A 752 10.80 -8.70 -12.98
N GLN A 753 10.80 -9.03 -14.28
CA GLN A 753 11.79 -8.52 -15.23
C GLN A 753 11.77 -6.99 -15.31
N ALA A 754 10.58 -6.38 -15.37
CA ALA A 754 10.41 -4.94 -15.41
C ALA A 754 10.94 -4.28 -14.12
N LYS A 755 10.78 -4.92 -12.95
CA LYS A 755 11.39 -4.44 -11.70
C LYS A 755 12.93 -4.50 -11.74
N GLY A 756 13.48 -5.45 -12.49
CA GLY A 756 14.92 -5.55 -12.80
C GLY A 756 15.52 -4.30 -13.44
N GLN A 757 14.70 -3.35 -13.93
CA GLN A 757 15.19 -2.06 -14.44
C GLN A 757 16.18 -1.36 -13.52
N PHE A 758 16.01 -1.43 -12.20
CA PHE A 758 16.89 -0.78 -11.23
C PHE A 758 18.23 -1.50 -11.09
N GLN A 759 18.24 -2.83 -11.21
CA GLN A 759 19.46 -3.62 -11.27
C GLN A 759 20.28 -3.28 -12.51
N HIS A 760 19.65 -3.18 -13.67
CA HIS A 760 20.36 -2.97 -14.92
C HIS A 760 20.70 -1.50 -15.19
N SER A 761 19.97 -0.55 -14.59
CA SER A 761 20.19 0.91 -14.77
C SER A 761 21.08 1.53 -13.69
N ALA A 762 20.99 1.02 -12.45
CA ALA A 762 21.64 1.61 -11.27
C ALA A 762 22.41 0.60 -10.41
N ASP A 763 22.54 -0.65 -10.83
CA ASP A 763 23.24 -1.72 -10.10
C ASP A 763 22.69 -1.97 -8.69
N LEU A 764 21.37 -1.76 -8.52
CA LEU A 764 20.65 -1.99 -7.27
C LEU A 764 20.06 -3.42 -7.25
N PRO A 765 20.41 -4.26 -6.26
CA PRO A 765 19.79 -5.57 -6.08
C PRO A 765 18.26 -5.47 -5.98
N VAL A 766 17.58 -6.49 -6.49
CA VAL A 766 16.11 -6.59 -6.47
C VAL A 766 15.65 -7.79 -5.66
N PHE A 767 14.61 -7.61 -4.83
CA PHE A 767 13.94 -8.71 -4.13
C PHE A 767 12.44 -8.80 -4.45
N GLY A 768 11.85 -9.98 -4.27
CA GLY A 768 10.43 -10.23 -4.41
C GLY A 768 9.86 -10.79 -3.11
N LEU A 769 8.81 -10.17 -2.60
CA LEU A 769 8.11 -10.65 -1.41
C LEU A 769 7.10 -11.72 -1.81
N VAL A 770 7.35 -12.96 -1.38
CA VAL A 770 6.54 -14.14 -1.67
C VAL A 770 5.75 -14.54 -0.42
N TYR A 771 4.44 -14.33 -0.47
CA TYR A 771 3.52 -14.51 0.65
C TYR A 771 2.17 -14.98 0.12
N THR A 772 2.14 -16.26 -0.23
CA THR A 772 1.03 -16.94 -0.89
C THR A 772 -0.14 -17.11 0.08
N SER A 773 -1.36 -17.25 -0.45
CA SER A 773 -2.52 -17.52 0.41
C SER A 773 -2.30 -18.81 1.19
N GLY A 774 -2.48 -18.76 2.51
CA GLY A 774 -2.27 -19.90 3.40
C GLY A 774 -0.81 -20.37 3.54
N PHE A 775 0.17 -19.67 2.95
CA PHE A 775 1.59 -20.02 2.97
C PHE A 775 1.88 -21.44 2.43
N ASN A 776 1.28 -21.76 1.28
CA ASN A 776 1.50 -23.04 0.59
C ASN A 776 2.94 -23.16 0.06
N TRP A 777 3.63 -24.25 0.39
CA TRP A 777 5.05 -24.47 0.09
C TRP A 777 5.36 -24.53 -1.41
N ASP A 778 4.49 -25.17 -2.22
CA ASP A 778 4.71 -25.32 -3.67
C ASP A 778 4.63 -23.96 -4.38
N LEU A 779 3.64 -23.13 -4.01
CA LEU A 779 3.52 -21.77 -4.53
C LEU A 779 4.68 -20.87 -4.07
N MET A 780 5.18 -21.07 -2.84
CA MET A 780 6.35 -20.34 -2.34
C MET A 780 7.63 -20.73 -3.06
N TYR A 781 7.84 -22.03 -3.29
CA TYR A 781 8.96 -22.53 -4.07
C TYR A 781 8.90 -21.97 -5.49
N PHE A 782 7.75 -22.02 -6.16
CA PHE A 782 7.61 -21.41 -7.49
C PHE A 782 7.94 -19.91 -7.49
N GLY A 783 7.45 -19.16 -6.49
CA GLY A 783 7.78 -17.74 -6.32
C GLY A 783 9.27 -17.48 -6.10
N TRP A 784 9.93 -18.29 -5.28
CA TRP A 784 11.37 -18.23 -5.08
C TRP A 784 12.12 -18.53 -6.38
N ALA A 785 11.71 -19.57 -7.12
CA ALA A 785 12.35 -20.00 -8.36
C ALA A 785 12.24 -18.92 -9.44
N LEU A 786 11.08 -18.26 -9.53
CA LEU A 786 10.84 -17.15 -10.44
C LEU A 786 11.76 -15.95 -10.13
N ASN A 787 11.94 -15.59 -8.86
CA ASN A 787 12.90 -14.56 -8.47
C ASN A 787 14.34 -15.00 -8.76
N ASN A 788 14.69 -16.23 -8.38
CA ASN A 788 16.03 -16.80 -8.54
C ASN A 788 16.47 -16.85 -10.00
N MET A 789 15.57 -17.23 -10.92
CA MET A 789 15.85 -17.24 -12.35
C MET A 789 15.97 -15.86 -12.99
N LEU A 790 15.62 -14.80 -12.28
CA LEU A 790 15.81 -13.42 -12.71
C LEU A 790 17.01 -12.76 -12.02
N GLY A 791 17.79 -13.51 -11.24
CA GLY A 791 18.89 -12.97 -10.45
C GLY A 791 18.42 -12.10 -9.27
N GLN A 792 17.24 -12.41 -8.73
CA GLN A 792 16.57 -11.64 -7.68
C GLN A 792 16.42 -12.45 -6.40
N THR A 793 16.51 -11.77 -5.25
CA THR A 793 16.33 -12.39 -3.93
C THR A 793 14.85 -12.57 -3.59
N THR A 794 14.53 -13.50 -2.70
CA THR A 794 13.16 -13.66 -2.17
C THR A 794 13.12 -13.25 -0.72
N TRP A 795 12.12 -12.44 -0.36
CA TRP A 795 11.68 -12.27 1.03
C TRP A 795 10.49 -13.17 1.29
N GLU A 796 10.64 -14.05 2.27
CA GLU A 796 9.65 -15.04 2.63
C GLU A 796 9.00 -14.74 4.01
N MET A 797 7.67 -14.63 4.07
CA MET A 797 6.92 -14.15 5.26
C MET A 797 6.14 -15.23 6.02
N THR A 798 6.66 -16.45 6.14
CA THR A 798 5.80 -17.58 6.58
C THR A 798 6.04 -18.02 8.00
N GLY A 799 7.29 -17.92 8.47
CA GLY A 799 7.71 -18.58 9.71
C GLY A 799 7.45 -20.09 9.72
N ARG A 800 7.22 -20.72 8.55
CA ARG A 800 6.95 -22.16 8.42
C ARG A 800 8.23 -22.90 8.06
N TYR A 801 8.38 -24.10 8.62
CA TYR A 801 9.43 -25.04 8.22
C TYR A 801 9.07 -25.75 6.91
N CYS A 802 10.09 -26.17 6.16
CA CYS A 802 9.91 -27.04 5.01
C CYS A 802 9.22 -28.34 5.44
N PRO A 803 8.11 -28.75 4.79
CA PRO A 803 7.50 -30.05 5.04
C PRO A 803 8.50 -31.19 4.74
N PRO A 804 8.48 -32.32 5.50
CA PRO A 804 9.43 -33.42 5.32
C PRO A 804 9.39 -34.10 3.94
N ASP A 805 8.26 -34.03 3.23
CA ASP A 805 8.01 -34.62 1.91
C ASP A 805 8.33 -33.67 0.74
N LYS A 806 8.77 -32.44 1.03
CA LYS A 806 9.02 -31.39 0.03
C LYS A 806 10.50 -31.05 -0.10
N SER A 807 10.89 -30.59 -1.30
CA SER A 807 12.23 -30.03 -1.54
C SER A 807 12.43 -28.74 -0.73
N ASN A 808 13.54 -28.65 0.01
CA ASN A 808 13.90 -27.41 0.71
C ASN A 808 14.73 -26.50 -0.19
N TYR A 809 14.05 -25.66 -0.98
CA TYR A 809 14.70 -24.69 -1.88
C TYR A 809 15.59 -23.67 -1.17
N ARG A 810 15.36 -23.40 0.14
CA ARG A 810 16.17 -22.43 0.91
C ARG A 810 17.63 -22.86 1.04
N LEU A 811 17.91 -24.17 0.92
CA LEU A 811 19.26 -24.73 0.98
C LEU A 811 19.98 -24.71 -0.38
N PHE A 812 19.32 -24.33 -1.47
CA PHE A 812 19.92 -24.24 -2.79
C PHE A 812 20.70 -22.93 -2.95
N THR A 813 21.91 -22.92 -2.40
CA THR A 813 22.84 -21.79 -2.40
C THR A 813 23.89 -21.91 -3.51
N ALA A 814 24.70 -20.86 -3.70
CA ALA A 814 25.81 -20.88 -4.66
C ALA A 814 26.84 -22.01 -4.40
N ASN A 815 26.98 -22.44 -3.15
CA ASN A 815 27.82 -23.58 -2.75
C ASN A 815 27.18 -24.94 -3.11
N ASN A 816 25.85 -24.97 -3.27
CA ASN A 816 25.07 -26.16 -3.60
C ASN A 816 24.59 -26.15 -5.07
N GLY A 817 25.31 -25.43 -5.95
CA GLY A 817 25.07 -25.43 -7.40
C GLY A 817 24.21 -24.28 -7.92
N ASN A 818 23.58 -23.48 -7.06
CA ASN A 818 22.84 -22.29 -7.49
C ASN A 818 23.78 -21.22 -8.07
N MET A 819 23.18 -20.21 -8.70
CA MET A 819 23.88 -19.04 -9.22
C MET A 819 24.29 -18.07 -8.11
N ALA A 820 25.44 -17.41 -8.26
CA ALA A 820 25.82 -16.28 -7.43
C ALA A 820 25.15 -15.00 -7.97
N MET A 821 23.97 -14.66 -7.43
CA MET A 821 23.04 -13.69 -8.05
C MET A 821 23.65 -12.31 -8.31
N ARG A 822 24.61 -11.87 -7.49
CA ARG A 822 25.19 -10.52 -7.58
C ARG A 822 26.30 -10.44 -8.61
N GLU A 823 27.07 -11.51 -8.74
CA GLU A 823 28.21 -11.63 -9.63
C GLU A 823 27.82 -12.16 -11.02
N ALA A 824 26.66 -12.80 -11.14
CA ALA A 824 26.17 -13.33 -12.39
C ALA A 824 25.66 -12.23 -13.34
N GLU A 825 25.95 -12.40 -14.64
CA GLU A 825 25.56 -11.45 -15.67
C GLU A 825 24.51 -12.06 -16.61
N PRO A 826 23.38 -11.37 -16.89
CA PRO A 826 22.41 -11.85 -17.87
C PRO A 826 23.04 -12.00 -19.26
N VAL A 827 22.79 -13.13 -19.92
CA VAL A 827 23.20 -13.37 -21.31
C VAL A 827 22.06 -12.95 -22.24
N THR A 828 22.04 -11.68 -22.62
CA THR A 828 21.07 -11.10 -23.55
C THR A 828 21.69 -10.03 -24.44
N SER A 829 21.12 -9.83 -25.63
CA SER A 829 21.42 -8.69 -26.51
C SER A 829 20.25 -7.69 -26.60
N VAL A 830 19.19 -7.87 -25.81
CA VAL A 830 17.93 -7.12 -25.91
C VAL A 830 17.65 -6.37 -24.61
N ALA A 831 17.52 -5.05 -24.72
CA ALA A 831 17.03 -4.19 -23.65
C ALA A 831 15.68 -3.59 -24.00
N MET A 832 14.83 -3.40 -22.99
CA MET A 832 13.54 -2.72 -23.10
C MET A 832 13.50 -1.52 -22.17
N LEU A 833 13.08 -0.36 -22.67
CA LEU A 833 12.88 0.81 -21.82
C LEU A 833 11.53 0.71 -21.08
N PHE A 834 11.58 0.63 -19.75
CA PHE A 834 10.45 0.94 -18.87
C PHE A 834 10.49 2.42 -18.51
N SER A 835 9.67 3.24 -19.18
CA SER A 835 9.62 4.68 -18.93
C SER A 835 8.68 5.01 -17.77
N ASN A 836 9.27 5.37 -16.63
CA ASN A 836 8.54 5.82 -15.45
C ASN A 836 7.80 7.14 -15.74
N GLN A 837 8.38 8.01 -16.57
CA GLN A 837 7.74 9.26 -16.99
C GLN A 837 6.50 9.01 -17.84
N SER A 838 6.55 8.03 -18.74
CA SER A 838 5.41 7.66 -19.60
C SER A 838 4.29 6.95 -18.84
N ARG A 839 4.62 6.22 -17.75
CA ARG A 839 3.63 5.72 -16.78
C ARG A 839 2.86 6.90 -16.15
N ASP A 840 3.58 7.94 -15.73
CA ASP A 840 3.01 9.08 -15.01
C ASP A 840 2.28 10.08 -15.93
N TRP A 841 2.75 10.25 -17.17
CA TRP A 841 2.19 11.18 -18.17
C TRP A 841 1.69 10.46 -19.44
N PRO A 842 0.69 9.56 -19.33
CA PRO A 842 0.15 8.88 -20.50
C PRO A 842 -0.58 9.85 -21.43
N ARG A 843 -0.44 9.65 -22.75
CA ARG A 843 -1.05 10.48 -23.80
C ARG A 843 -2.00 9.65 -24.67
N GLY A 844 -3.30 9.79 -24.41
CA GLY A 844 -4.39 9.13 -25.15
C GLY A 844 -4.56 7.62 -24.89
N VAL A 845 -3.51 6.92 -24.44
CA VAL A 845 -3.53 5.49 -24.08
C VAL A 845 -2.63 5.23 -22.87
N ALA A 846 -2.86 4.13 -22.15
CA ALA A 846 -1.99 3.68 -21.08
C ALA A 846 -0.61 3.22 -21.62
N TYR A 847 0.46 3.52 -20.88
CA TYR A 847 1.82 3.12 -21.23
C TYR A 847 2.11 1.62 -20.99
N PRO A 848 1.85 1.06 -19.78
CA PRO A 848 2.34 -0.28 -19.42
C PRO A 848 1.92 -1.44 -20.34
N PRO A 849 0.68 -1.49 -20.89
CA PRO A 849 0.23 -2.67 -21.64
C PRO A 849 1.11 -3.06 -22.84
N ASP A 850 1.64 -2.09 -23.59
CA ASP A 850 2.43 -2.40 -24.79
C ASP A 850 3.81 -2.94 -24.44
N VAL A 851 4.53 -2.27 -23.52
CA VAL A 851 5.88 -2.70 -23.13
C VAL A 851 5.87 -4.03 -22.37
N LEU A 852 4.89 -4.25 -21.49
CA LEU A 852 4.75 -5.52 -20.76
C LEU A 852 4.28 -6.65 -21.68
N GLY A 853 3.33 -6.38 -22.57
CA GLY A 853 2.92 -7.37 -23.56
C GLY A 853 4.03 -7.76 -24.53
N MET A 854 4.88 -6.82 -24.93
CA MET A 854 6.06 -7.11 -25.75
C MET A 854 7.07 -8.01 -25.03
N SER A 855 7.28 -7.81 -23.72
CA SER A 855 8.11 -8.72 -22.91
C SER A 855 7.47 -10.11 -22.79
N GLN A 856 6.15 -10.21 -22.66
CA GLN A 856 5.44 -11.51 -22.67
C GLN A 856 5.60 -12.25 -24.01
N LEU A 857 5.60 -11.54 -25.14
CA LEU A 857 5.89 -12.13 -26.45
C LEU A 857 7.31 -12.67 -26.56
N LEU A 858 8.30 -11.94 -26.02
CA LEU A 858 9.69 -12.40 -25.98
C LEU A 858 9.86 -13.63 -25.08
N ASN A 859 9.18 -13.66 -23.93
CA ASN A 859 9.19 -14.80 -23.01
C ASN A 859 8.59 -16.06 -23.66
N LEU A 860 7.51 -15.95 -24.43
CA LEU A 860 6.90 -17.07 -25.18
C LEU A 860 7.88 -17.74 -26.16
N LYS A 861 8.82 -16.99 -26.72
CA LYS A 861 9.85 -17.51 -27.64
C LYS A 861 11.19 -17.77 -26.95
N HIS A 862 11.23 -17.74 -25.62
CA HIS A 862 12.43 -17.92 -24.81
C HIS A 862 13.57 -16.99 -25.22
N ILE A 863 13.26 -15.74 -25.58
CA ILE A 863 14.24 -14.72 -25.94
C ILE A 863 14.67 -13.99 -24.66
N PRO A 864 15.92 -14.17 -24.18
CA PRO A 864 16.39 -13.49 -23.00
C PRO A 864 16.41 -11.97 -23.23
N HIS A 865 15.88 -11.20 -22.29
CA HIS A 865 15.84 -9.74 -22.36
C HIS A 865 15.83 -9.16 -20.95
N VAL A 866 16.18 -7.88 -20.86
CA VAL A 866 16.15 -7.12 -19.61
C VAL A 866 15.42 -5.80 -19.79
N PHE A 867 14.95 -5.24 -18.69
CA PHE A 867 14.48 -3.86 -18.68
C PHE A 867 15.57 -2.91 -18.20
N ILE A 868 15.57 -1.71 -18.74
CA ILE A 868 16.27 -0.53 -18.23
C ILE A 868 15.24 0.60 -18.06
N ASN A 869 15.58 1.65 -17.33
CA ASN A 869 14.76 2.86 -17.24
C ASN A 869 15.51 4.07 -17.77
N GLU A 870 14.95 5.27 -17.59
CA GLU A 870 15.56 6.50 -18.10
C GLU A 870 16.99 6.74 -17.58
N THR A 871 17.35 6.31 -16.36
CA THR A 871 18.73 6.42 -15.85
C THR A 871 19.70 5.47 -16.55
N GLY A 872 19.15 4.42 -17.18
CA GLY A 872 19.87 3.45 -18.00
C GLY A 872 20.15 3.90 -19.44
N LEU A 873 19.56 5.01 -19.91
CA LEU A 873 19.78 5.57 -21.25
C LEU A 873 21.12 6.31 -21.36
N LYS A 874 22.21 5.58 -21.15
CA LYS A 874 23.59 6.07 -21.22
C LYS A 874 24.51 5.02 -21.85
N GLN A 875 25.58 5.49 -22.50
CA GLN A 875 26.41 4.67 -23.39
C GLN A 875 27.12 3.49 -22.69
N ASP A 876 27.54 3.67 -21.44
CA ASP A 876 28.18 2.63 -20.62
C ASP A 876 27.27 1.42 -20.34
N ILE A 877 25.95 1.64 -20.32
CA ILE A 877 24.93 0.59 -20.17
C ILE A 877 24.49 0.07 -21.54
N LEU A 878 24.12 0.97 -22.46
CA LEU A 878 23.55 0.61 -23.75
C LEU A 878 24.50 -0.24 -24.62
N LYS A 879 25.82 -0.05 -24.51
CA LYS A 879 26.83 -0.85 -25.22
C LYS A 879 26.78 -2.36 -24.92
N LYS A 880 26.08 -2.78 -23.85
CA LYS A 880 25.88 -4.19 -23.51
C LYS A 880 24.85 -4.88 -24.42
N TYR A 881 24.05 -4.11 -25.16
CA TYR A 881 22.92 -4.60 -25.94
C TYR A 881 23.11 -4.28 -27.43
N LYS A 882 22.44 -5.07 -28.28
CA LYS A 882 22.36 -4.85 -29.74
C LYS A 882 21.02 -4.27 -30.16
N VAL A 883 19.97 -4.50 -29.37
CA VAL A 883 18.60 -4.06 -29.67
C VAL A 883 18.01 -3.34 -28.45
N LEU A 884 17.40 -2.18 -28.71
CA LEU A 884 16.67 -1.39 -27.72
C LEU A 884 15.20 -1.25 -28.14
N PHE A 885 14.30 -1.78 -27.34
CA PHE A 885 12.85 -1.57 -27.50
C PHE A 885 12.40 -0.36 -26.69
N VAL A 886 11.78 0.59 -27.37
CA VAL A 886 11.18 1.80 -26.79
C VAL A 886 9.69 1.81 -27.12
N CYS A 887 8.97 0.90 -26.46
CA CYS A 887 7.54 0.68 -26.72
C CYS A 887 6.70 1.79 -26.09
N ASN A 888 6.02 2.58 -26.91
CA ASN A 888 5.02 3.58 -26.51
C ASN A 888 5.49 4.57 -25.43
N ALA A 889 6.79 4.86 -25.33
CA ALA A 889 7.35 5.78 -24.33
C ALA A 889 7.00 7.24 -24.69
N MET A 890 5.83 7.70 -24.26
CA MET A 890 5.22 8.97 -24.65
C MET A 890 5.88 10.21 -24.05
N SER A 891 6.53 10.09 -22.89
CA SER A 891 7.15 11.20 -22.16
C SER A 891 8.64 10.92 -22.02
N LEU A 892 9.46 11.70 -22.73
CA LEU A 892 10.92 11.57 -22.77
C LEU A 892 11.58 12.94 -22.87
N SER A 893 12.64 13.14 -22.10
CA SER A 893 13.49 14.34 -22.21
C SER A 893 14.27 14.37 -23.52
N ASP A 894 14.78 15.55 -23.88
CA ASP A 894 15.66 15.71 -25.05
C ASP A 894 16.94 14.85 -24.92
N ALA A 895 17.47 14.72 -23.70
CA ALA A 895 18.62 13.87 -23.43
C ALA A 895 18.31 12.38 -23.66
N ASN A 896 17.13 11.91 -23.25
CA ASN A 896 16.69 10.53 -23.50
C ASN A 896 16.59 10.25 -25.01
N LEU A 897 15.99 11.17 -25.76
CA LEU A 897 15.84 11.07 -27.22
C LEU A 897 17.21 11.05 -27.94
N ALA A 898 18.16 11.88 -27.48
CA ALA A 898 19.52 11.91 -28.00
C ALA A 898 20.24 10.58 -27.77
N ALA A 899 20.17 10.01 -26.56
CA ALA A 899 20.79 8.73 -26.24
C ALA A 899 20.23 7.57 -27.08
N ILE A 900 18.91 7.55 -27.32
CA ILE A 900 18.25 6.56 -28.19
C ILE A 900 18.77 6.66 -29.63
N ARG A 901 18.89 7.87 -30.17
CA ARG A 901 19.44 8.09 -31.52
C ARG A 901 20.90 7.67 -31.61
N GLU A 902 21.70 8.04 -30.61
CA GLU A 902 23.12 7.73 -30.57
C GLU A 902 23.35 6.22 -30.54
N PHE A 903 22.54 5.46 -29.78
CA PHE A 903 22.62 3.99 -29.79
C PHE A 903 22.42 3.38 -31.18
N ALA A 904 21.44 3.89 -31.94
CA ALA A 904 21.27 3.47 -33.34
C ALA A 904 22.47 3.88 -34.21
N GLN A 905 22.94 5.13 -34.08
CA GLN A 905 24.08 5.65 -34.85
C GLN A 905 25.35 4.78 -34.67
N GLN A 906 25.56 4.24 -33.47
CA GLN A 906 26.70 3.39 -33.13
C GLN A 906 26.56 1.91 -33.56
N GLY A 907 25.47 1.53 -34.23
CA GLY A 907 25.27 0.16 -34.73
C GLY A 907 24.12 -0.60 -34.08
N GLY A 908 23.43 -0.01 -33.11
CA GLY A 908 22.26 -0.61 -32.47
C GLY A 908 21.04 -0.66 -33.39
N THR A 909 20.11 -1.58 -33.10
CA THR A 909 18.75 -1.55 -33.65
C THR A 909 17.80 -0.95 -32.60
N VAL A 910 17.08 0.11 -32.96
CA VAL A 910 16.05 0.71 -32.09
C VAL A 910 14.68 0.36 -32.62
N TYR A 911 13.81 -0.21 -31.80
CA TYR A 911 12.38 -0.35 -32.08
C TYR A 911 11.59 0.72 -31.34
N LEU A 912 10.79 1.48 -32.07
CA LEU A 912 9.91 2.54 -31.56
C LEU A 912 8.45 2.17 -31.85
N SER A 913 7.54 2.39 -30.90
CA SER A 913 6.10 2.21 -31.16
C SER A 913 5.24 3.44 -30.85
N ASN A 914 4.16 3.56 -31.61
CA ASN A 914 3.00 4.41 -31.38
C ASN A 914 3.37 5.89 -31.09
N ARG A 915 3.16 6.34 -29.85
CA ARG A 915 3.26 7.75 -29.45
C ARG A 915 4.60 8.12 -28.81
N ILE A 916 5.68 7.42 -29.17
CA ILE A 916 7.05 7.72 -28.73
C ILE A 916 7.36 9.23 -28.76
N GLY A 917 7.81 9.78 -27.63
CA GLY A 917 8.22 11.17 -27.47
C GLY A 917 7.13 12.20 -27.79
N ALA A 918 5.85 11.92 -27.55
CA ALA A 918 4.76 12.89 -27.70
C ALA A 918 4.87 14.09 -26.75
N SER A 919 5.53 13.91 -25.61
CA SER A 919 5.74 14.93 -24.58
C SER A 919 7.15 14.90 -24.02
N ASN A 920 7.58 16.00 -23.38
CA ASN A 920 8.81 16.05 -22.60
C ASN A 920 8.66 15.33 -21.24
N GLU A 921 9.68 15.33 -20.41
CA GLU A 921 9.71 14.73 -19.06
C GLU A 921 8.77 15.40 -18.04
N ASN A 922 8.25 16.59 -18.36
CA ASN A 922 7.25 17.30 -17.57
C ASN A 922 5.82 16.93 -18.00
N GLY A 923 5.69 16.11 -19.04
CA GLY A 923 4.44 15.80 -19.70
C GLY A 923 3.99 16.88 -20.69
N ASP A 924 4.73 17.95 -20.94
CA ASP A 924 4.31 18.99 -21.89
C ASP A 924 4.35 18.47 -23.32
N LEU A 925 3.28 18.70 -24.08
CA LEU A 925 3.16 18.24 -25.46
C LEU A 925 4.20 18.92 -26.36
N ARG A 926 4.83 18.14 -27.23
CA ARG A 926 5.73 18.68 -28.26
C ARG A 926 4.94 19.12 -29.48
N SER A 927 5.40 20.18 -30.13
CA SER A 927 4.81 20.68 -31.38
C SER A 927 5.05 19.75 -32.57
N SER A 928 6.05 18.89 -32.50
CA SER A 928 6.42 17.95 -33.56
C SER A 928 6.93 16.63 -32.99
N TRP A 929 6.73 15.55 -33.74
CA TRP A 929 7.25 14.23 -33.39
C TRP A 929 8.78 14.20 -33.48
N PRO A 930 9.52 13.77 -32.44
CA PRO A 930 10.99 13.85 -32.42
C PRO A 930 11.74 12.96 -33.41
N PHE A 931 11.05 12.14 -34.21
CA PHE A 931 11.65 11.28 -35.24
C PHE A 931 11.07 11.53 -36.64
N ALA A 932 10.36 12.64 -36.84
CA ALA A 932 9.77 13.01 -38.13
C ALA A 932 10.80 13.32 -39.23
N ASP A 933 12.05 13.59 -38.86
CA ASP A 933 13.19 13.69 -39.79
C ASP A 933 13.65 12.33 -40.33
N LEU A 934 13.40 11.23 -39.61
CA LEU A 934 13.78 9.88 -40.02
C LEU A 934 12.70 9.18 -40.86
N PHE A 935 11.44 9.55 -40.66
CA PHE A 935 10.29 8.93 -41.32
C PHE A 935 9.46 10.01 -42.02
N PRO A 936 9.11 9.87 -43.31
CA PRO A 936 8.25 10.80 -44.05
C PRO A 936 6.77 10.65 -43.64
N LEU A 937 6.52 10.71 -42.33
CA LEU A 937 5.24 10.52 -41.69
C LEU A 937 4.94 11.70 -40.76
N GLU A 938 3.70 12.16 -40.81
CA GLU A 938 3.10 13.01 -39.80
C GLU A 938 2.22 12.15 -38.90
N ARG A 939 2.58 12.08 -37.61
CA ARG A 939 1.76 11.41 -36.61
C ARG A 939 0.59 12.31 -36.23
N ILE A 940 -0.62 11.84 -36.52
CA ILE A 940 -1.86 12.47 -36.11
C ILE A 940 -2.31 11.71 -34.87
N ASP A 941 -2.34 12.34 -33.70
CA ASP A 941 -2.62 11.69 -32.40
C ASP A 941 -4.08 11.16 -32.23
N LYS A 942 -4.74 10.84 -33.34
CA LYS A 942 -6.03 10.15 -33.44
C LYS A 942 -5.83 8.62 -33.42
N PRO A 943 -6.67 7.86 -32.69
CA PRO A 943 -6.64 6.40 -32.72
C PRO A 943 -6.94 5.83 -34.12
N SER A 944 -6.20 4.80 -34.51
CA SER A 944 -6.45 4.00 -35.72
C SER A 944 -6.07 2.54 -35.47
N PRO A 945 -7.04 1.66 -35.18
CA PRO A 945 -6.74 0.26 -34.98
C PRO A 945 -6.49 -0.45 -36.33
N ALA A 946 -5.67 -1.51 -36.32
CA ALA A 946 -5.47 -2.42 -37.42
C ALA A 946 -6.45 -3.60 -37.33
N VAL A 947 -7.18 -3.88 -38.41
CA VAL A 947 -8.05 -5.06 -38.55
C VAL A 947 -7.45 -6.15 -39.44
N LYS A 948 -6.49 -5.79 -40.29
CA LYS A 948 -5.68 -6.73 -41.10
C LYS A 948 -4.25 -6.25 -41.18
N MET A 949 -3.34 -7.19 -41.38
CA MET A 949 -1.91 -6.95 -41.58
C MET A 949 -1.47 -7.56 -42.91
N TYR A 950 -0.57 -6.88 -43.61
CA TYR A 950 -0.02 -7.31 -44.88
C TYR A 950 1.50 -7.40 -44.82
N ALA A 951 2.04 -8.49 -45.37
CA ALA A 951 3.45 -8.81 -45.31
C ALA A 951 4.03 -9.22 -46.67
N GLY A 952 5.36 -9.33 -46.71
CA GLY A 952 6.12 -9.75 -47.88
C GLY A 952 6.42 -8.60 -48.87
N PRO A 953 7.28 -8.83 -49.86
CA PRO A 953 7.82 -7.77 -50.72
C PRO A 953 6.77 -6.99 -51.53
N THR A 954 5.60 -7.60 -51.78
CA THR A 954 4.48 -7.02 -52.53
C THR A 954 3.24 -6.78 -51.68
N PHE A 955 3.30 -7.01 -50.36
CA PHE A 955 2.16 -6.91 -49.43
C PHE A 955 0.94 -7.76 -49.86
N ALA A 956 1.17 -8.89 -50.54
CA ALA A 956 0.13 -9.80 -50.98
C ALA A 956 -0.28 -10.81 -49.89
N GLU A 957 0.61 -11.11 -48.95
CA GLU A 957 0.29 -11.96 -47.81
C GLU A 957 -0.61 -11.19 -46.85
N THR A 958 -1.79 -11.72 -46.52
CA THR A 958 -2.79 -11.07 -45.67
C THR A 958 -3.03 -11.90 -44.41
N LEU A 959 -3.02 -11.25 -43.26
CA LEU A 959 -3.38 -11.83 -41.97
C LEU A 959 -4.54 -11.03 -41.37
N GLU A 960 -5.68 -11.70 -41.21
CA GLU A 960 -6.88 -11.14 -40.58
C GLU A 960 -6.73 -11.18 -39.06
N LEU A 961 -7.23 -10.13 -38.38
CA LEU A 961 -7.24 -10.06 -36.92
C LEU A 961 -8.64 -10.30 -36.36
N ALA A 962 -8.77 -11.28 -35.47
CA ALA A 962 -10.00 -11.57 -34.71
C ALA A 962 -10.38 -10.40 -33.79
N LYS A 963 -9.39 -9.72 -33.21
CA LYS A 963 -9.57 -8.48 -32.44
C LYS A 963 -8.57 -7.43 -32.94
N PRO A 964 -8.97 -6.16 -33.14
CA PRO A 964 -8.09 -5.17 -33.72
C PRO A 964 -6.89 -4.82 -32.83
N ILE A 965 -5.72 -4.59 -33.44
CA ILE A 965 -4.53 -4.07 -32.72
C ILE A 965 -4.65 -2.54 -32.67
N SER A 966 -4.56 -1.96 -31.48
CA SER A 966 -4.63 -0.49 -31.32
C SER A 966 -3.41 0.23 -31.93
N GLY A 967 -3.62 1.42 -32.46
CA GLY A 967 -2.54 2.24 -33.03
C GLY A 967 -2.91 3.72 -33.17
N VAL A 968 -2.02 4.48 -33.77
CA VAL A 968 -2.16 5.92 -34.08
C VAL A 968 -2.12 6.17 -35.58
N VAL A 969 -2.89 7.14 -36.06
CA VAL A 969 -2.86 7.53 -37.47
C VAL A 969 -1.50 8.12 -37.82
N CYS A 970 -0.86 7.59 -38.86
CA CYS A 970 0.29 8.22 -39.50
C CYS A 970 -0.05 8.53 -40.95
N ARG A 971 0.10 9.78 -41.36
CA ARG A 971 -0.09 10.24 -42.74
C ARG A 971 1.26 10.42 -43.40
N ALA A 972 1.44 9.88 -44.61
CA ALA A 972 2.63 10.15 -45.40
C ALA A 972 2.70 11.66 -45.76
N THR A 973 3.81 12.31 -45.44
CA THR A 973 4.05 13.73 -45.80
C THR A 973 4.73 13.87 -47.16
N ALA A 974 5.35 12.81 -47.63
CA ALA A 974 5.99 12.66 -48.94
C ALA A 974 5.92 11.19 -49.38
N GLU A 975 6.35 10.89 -50.60
CA GLU A 975 6.49 9.51 -51.06
C GLU A 975 7.49 8.74 -50.18
N ILE A 976 7.09 7.56 -49.69
CA ILE A 976 7.96 6.70 -48.88
C ILE A 976 8.87 5.92 -49.82
N ALA A 977 10.10 6.40 -49.98
CA ALA A 977 11.12 5.81 -50.81
C ALA A 977 12.43 5.57 -50.02
N ALA A 978 13.40 4.95 -50.67
CA ALA A 978 14.72 4.73 -50.09
C ALA A 978 15.31 6.05 -49.54
N PRO A 979 15.91 6.04 -48.33
CA PRO A 979 16.37 4.87 -47.58
C PRO A 979 15.32 4.23 -46.64
N VAL A 980 14.08 4.74 -46.59
CA VAL A 980 13.01 4.17 -45.74
C VAL A 980 12.40 2.96 -46.43
N ARG A 981 12.19 1.87 -45.68
CA ARG A 981 11.58 0.62 -46.15
C ARG A 981 10.32 0.33 -45.36
N VAL A 982 9.20 0.14 -46.04
CA VAL A 982 7.99 -0.41 -45.43
C VAL A 982 8.13 -1.92 -45.40
N LEU A 983 8.03 -2.52 -44.22
CA LEU A 983 8.10 -3.96 -44.01
C LEU A 983 6.71 -4.59 -43.92
N TRP A 984 5.74 -3.83 -43.40
CA TRP A 984 4.36 -4.25 -43.21
C TRP A 984 3.38 -3.10 -43.50
N GLU A 985 2.19 -3.44 -43.98
CA GLU A 985 1.03 -2.53 -44.03
C GLU A 985 -0.09 -3.04 -43.13
N TYR A 986 -0.97 -2.15 -42.69
CA TYR A 986 -2.20 -2.51 -41.99
C TYR A 986 -3.41 -1.88 -42.66
N GLU A 987 -4.54 -2.56 -42.62
CA GLU A 987 -5.83 -2.01 -43.00
C GLU A 987 -6.60 -1.60 -41.74
N GLY A 988 -7.12 -0.37 -41.73
CA GLY A 988 -7.99 0.12 -40.67
C GLY A 988 -9.47 -0.21 -40.94
N PRO A 989 -10.38 0.06 -39.98
CA PRO A 989 -11.81 -0.27 -40.12
C PRO A 989 -12.52 0.34 -41.33
N SER A 990 -11.96 1.40 -41.93
CA SER A 990 -12.49 2.03 -43.15
C SER A 990 -12.04 1.35 -44.45
N GLY A 991 -11.27 0.26 -44.38
CA GLY A 991 -10.65 -0.39 -45.55
C GLY A 991 -9.42 0.35 -46.11
N ALA A 992 -8.99 1.44 -45.45
CA ALA A 992 -7.80 2.18 -45.88
C ALA A 992 -6.53 1.47 -45.37
N ARG A 993 -5.51 1.39 -46.24
CA ARG A 993 -4.21 0.82 -45.91
C ARG A 993 -3.20 1.89 -45.51
N PHE A 994 -2.35 1.54 -44.56
CA PHE A 994 -1.31 2.41 -44.01
C PHE A 994 -0.04 1.60 -43.71
N PRO A 995 1.15 2.22 -43.70
CA PRO A 995 2.37 1.58 -43.22
C PRO A 995 2.22 1.14 -41.75
N ALA A 996 2.57 -0.11 -41.45
CA ALA A 996 2.48 -0.72 -40.12
C ALA A 996 3.85 -0.93 -39.44
N VAL A 997 4.89 -1.17 -40.22
CA VAL A 997 6.27 -1.29 -39.74
C VAL A 997 7.19 -0.67 -40.78
N LEU A 998 7.96 0.32 -40.38
CA LEU A 998 8.93 1.01 -41.23
C LEU A 998 10.33 0.87 -40.65
N GLU A 999 11.32 0.75 -41.51
CA GLU A 999 12.73 0.69 -41.16
C GLU A 999 13.49 1.80 -41.89
N VAL A 1000 14.45 2.41 -41.20
CA VAL A 1000 15.39 3.37 -41.79
C VAL A 1000 16.80 3.16 -41.21
N PRO A 1001 17.86 3.17 -42.04
CA PRO A 1001 19.23 3.16 -41.54
C PRO A 1001 19.56 4.48 -40.83
N LEU A 1002 20.31 4.40 -39.73
CA LEU A 1002 20.80 5.57 -39.00
C LEU A 1002 22.22 5.28 -38.50
N GLY A 1003 23.22 5.97 -39.08
CA GLY A 1003 24.62 5.66 -38.81
C GLY A 1003 24.98 4.23 -39.20
N ALA A 1004 25.62 3.49 -38.29
CA ALA A 1004 25.95 2.08 -38.49
C ALA A 1004 24.80 1.12 -38.16
N GLY A 1005 23.70 1.62 -37.58
CA GLY A 1005 22.55 0.82 -37.17
C GLY A 1005 21.27 1.20 -37.89
N ARG A 1006 20.13 0.95 -37.25
CA ARG A 1006 18.80 1.19 -37.83
C ARG A 1006 17.75 1.53 -36.78
N VAL A 1007 16.72 2.25 -37.23
CA VAL A 1007 15.53 2.56 -36.44
C VAL A 1007 14.32 1.93 -37.13
N VAL A 1008 13.54 1.18 -36.37
CA VAL A 1008 12.28 0.56 -36.77
C VAL A 1008 11.15 1.28 -36.03
N TYR A 1009 10.12 1.70 -36.75
CA TYR A 1009 8.93 2.35 -36.18
C TYR A 1009 7.66 1.60 -36.56
N SER A 1010 6.78 1.39 -35.58
CA SER A 1010 5.41 0.92 -35.81
C SER A 1010 4.40 1.88 -35.18
N PRO A 1011 3.36 2.35 -35.90
CA PRO A 1011 2.26 3.10 -35.28
C PRO A 1011 1.33 2.22 -34.43
N LEU A 1012 1.52 0.90 -34.44
CA LEU A 1012 0.69 -0.07 -33.72
C LEU A 1012 1.30 -0.43 -32.35
N LEU A 1013 0.43 -0.81 -31.42
CA LEU A 1013 0.76 -1.32 -30.10
C LEU A 1013 0.77 -2.85 -30.12
N LEU A 1014 1.78 -3.43 -30.77
CA LEU A 1014 1.88 -4.87 -31.02
C LEU A 1014 1.96 -5.72 -29.75
N GLY A 1015 2.37 -5.13 -28.61
CA GLY A 1015 2.41 -5.85 -27.33
C GLY A 1015 1.05 -5.96 -26.65
N VAL A 1016 0.14 -5.00 -26.86
CA VAL A 1016 -1.15 -4.93 -26.14
C VAL A 1016 -1.97 -6.24 -26.20
N PRO A 1017 -2.12 -6.91 -27.36
CA PRO A 1017 -2.86 -8.17 -27.45
C PRO A 1017 -2.34 -9.29 -26.55
N ALA A 1018 -1.03 -9.29 -26.27
CA ALA A 1018 -0.36 -10.35 -25.52
C ALA A 1018 -0.29 -10.08 -24.02
N ASN A 1019 -0.70 -8.89 -23.55
CA ASN A 1019 -0.51 -8.42 -22.18
C ASN A 1019 -1.51 -9.04 -21.18
N ALA A 1020 -1.13 -10.16 -20.59
CA ALA A 1020 -1.79 -10.68 -19.39
C ALA A 1020 -1.45 -9.80 -18.18
N THR A 1021 -2.46 -9.43 -17.38
CA THR A 1021 -2.29 -8.66 -16.15
C THR A 1021 -2.26 -9.56 -14.92
N GLU A 1022 -1.66 -9.10 -13.83
CA GLU A 1022 -1.73 -9.79 -12.54
C GLU A 1022 -3.17 -9.77 -11.99
N ILE A 1023 -3.68 -10.93 -11.57
CA ILE A 1023 -5.03 -11.11 -11.02
C ILE A 1023 -4.94 -11.71 -9.62
N ALA A 1024 -5.63 -11.10 -8.66
CA ALA A 1024 -5.65 -11.55 -7.28
C ALA A 1024 -6.53 -12.78 -7.06
N VAL A 1025 -6.19 -13.61 -6.07
CA VAL A 1025 -7.03 -14.70 -5.56
C VAL A 1025 -8.47 -14.21 -5.30
N GLY A 1026 -9.46 -15.03 -5.66
CA GLY A 1026 -10.87 -14.73 -5.53
C GLY A 1026 -11.43 -13.80 -6.62
N ARG A 1027 -10.62 -13.38 -7.58
CA ARG A 1027 -11.06 -12.64 -8.77
C ARG A 1027 -11.14 -13.55 -9.99
N GLU A 1028 -11.99 -13.17 -10.93
CA GLU A 1028 -12.12 -13.83 -12.22
C GLU A 1028 -10.87 -13.59 -13.08
N PHE A 1029 -10.34 -14.66 -13.65
CA PHE A 1029 -9.27 -14.64 -14.63
C PHE A 1029 -9.86 -14.21 -15.99
N THR A 1030 -9.33 -13.16 -16.60
CA THR A 1030 -9.95 -12.50 -17.76
C THR A 1030 -9.08 -12.48 -19.01
N PHE A 1031 -7.82 -12.91 -18.93
CA PHE A 1031 -6.90 -12.86 -20.06
C PHE A 1031 -7.18 -13.99 -21.05
N GLU A 1032 -7.33 -13.61 -22.32
CA GLU A 1032 -7.51 -14.51 -23.46
C GLU A 1032 -6.40 -14.22 -24.49
N ARG A 1033 -5.67 -15.27 -24.91
CA ARG A 1033 -4.63 -15.14 -25.95
C ARG A 1033 -5.24 -14.78 -27.30
N GLN A 1034 -4.61 -13.85 -28.00
CA GLN A 1034 -4.94 -13.50 -29.39
C GLN A 1034 -3.85 -14.06 -30.31
N LEU A 1035 -3.98 -15.35 -30.65
CA LEU A 1035 -2.90 -16.11 -31.32
C LEU A 1035 -2.49 -15.54 -32.68
N ASP A 1036 -3.45 -15.00 -33.42
CA ASP A 1036 -3.27 -14.27 -34.67
C ASP A 1036 -2.41 -13.00 -34.50
N ALA A 1037 -2.73 -12.18 -33.50
CA ALA A 1037 -1.96 -10.99 -33.18
C ALA A 1037 -0.57 -11.33 -32.62
N GLU A 1038 -0.46 -12.38 -31.79
CA GLU A 1038 0.82 -12.88 -31.27
C GLU A 1038 1.73 -13.36 -32.41
N GLU A 1039 1.20 -14.11 -33.39
CA GLU A 1039 1.95 -14.58 -34.56
C GLU A 1039 2.49 -13.41 -35.40
N ILE A 1040 1.65 -12.41 -35.68
CA ILE A 1040 2.09 -11.18 -36.37
C ILE A 1040 3.22 -10.50 -35.60
N ALA A 1041 3.04 -10.33 -34.29
CA ALA A 1041 4.05 -9.67 -33.46
C ALA A 1041 5.37 -10.48 -33.41
N HIS A 1042 5.32 -11.82 -33.37
CA HIS A 1042 6.52 -12.66 -33.43
C HIS A 1042 7.26 -12.57 -34.75
N ARG A 1043 6.54 -12.44 -35.88
CA ARG A 1043 7.17 -12.22 -37.19
C ARG A 1043 7.84 -10.86 -37.27
N VAL A 1044 7.19 -9.81 -36.77
CA VAL A 1044 7.80 -8.48 -36.67
C VAL A 1044 9.03 -8.51 -35.75
N LEU A 1045 8.95 -9.20 -34.61
CA LEU A 1045 10.08 -9.39 -33.70
C LEU A 1045 11.26 -10.08 -34.39
N ALA A 1046 11.02 -11.09 -35.22
CA ALA A 1046 12.07 -11.77 -35.98
C ALA A 1046 12.80 -10.81 -36.94
N GLU A 1047 12.08 -9.88 -37.57
CA GLU A 1047 12.67 -8.84 -38.43
C GLU A 1047 13.53 -7.84 -37.65
N VAL A 1048 13.07 -7.45 -36.45
CA VAL A 1048 13.75 -6.48 -35.58
C VAL A 1048 15.00 -7.07 -34.93
N LEU A 1049 14.93 -8.30 -34.41
CA LEU A 1049 16.01 -8.92 -33.64
C LEU A 1049 17.16 -9.38 -34.55
N GLY A 1050 16.88 -9.98 -35.70
CA GLY A 1050 17.92 -10.59 -36.54
C GLY A 1050 18.50 -11.88 -35.92
N LYS A 1051 19.34 -12.60 -36.68
CA LYS A 1051 19.84 -13.94 -36.29
C LYS A 1051 20.93 -13.92 -35.20
N GLU A 1052 21.60 -12.79 -34.99
CA GLU A 1052 22.78 -12.69 -34.12
C GLU A 1052 22.48 -12.27 -32.67
N THR A 1053 21.21 -12.03 -32.34
CA THR A 1053 20.79 -11.54 -31.01
C THR A 1053 20.43 -12.66 -30.04
N THR A 1054 20.39 -13.91 -30.50
CA THR A 1054 20.04 -15.07 -29.68
C THR A 1054 21.18 -16.10 -29.67
N PRO A 1055 22.04 -16.14 -28.63
CA PRO A 1055 23.08 -17.17 -28.48
C PRO A 1055 22.50 -18.56 -28.14
N TRP A 1056 21.18 -18.62 -27.98
CA TRP A 1056 20.37 -19.76 -27.56
C TRP A 1056 19.26 -20.01 -28.59
N VAL A 1057 19.00 -21.28 -28.92
CA VAL A 1057 17.87 -21.70 -29.76
C VAL A 1057 17.12 -22.83 -29.05
N PRO A 1058 15.87 -22.61 -28.58
CA PRO A 1058 15.06 -23.68 -28.03
C PRO A 1058 14.60 -24.63 -29.15
N VAL A 1059 14.69 -25.95 -28.95
CA VAL A 1059 14.28 -26.95 -29.96
C VAL A 1059 12.99 -27.66 -29.52
N THR A 1060 12.96 -28.20 -28.31
CA THR A 1060 11.77 -28.88 -27.74
C THR A 1060 11.34 -28.30 -26.39
N VAL A 1061 11.75 -27.07 -26.08
CA VAL A 1061 11.34 -26.39 -24.86
C VAL A 1061 9.91 -25.84 -25.03
N PRO A 1062 8.93 -26.26 -24.22
CA PRO A 1062 7.56 -25.74 -24.29
C PRO A 1062 7.47 -24.28 -23.86
N GLU A 1063 6.51 -23.53 -24.42
CA GLU A 1063 6.26 -22.11 -24.07
C GLU A 1063 6.02 -21.93 -22.55
N ASP A 1064 5.40 -22.90 -21.90
CA ASP A 1064 5.06 -22.90 -20.47
C ASP A 1064 6.21 -23.40 -19.56
N VAL A 1065 7.39 -23.65 -20.12
CA VAL A 1065 8.64 -23.83 -19.35
C VAL A 1065 9.42 -22.53 -19.42
N LEU A 1066 9.42 -21.79 -18.31
CA LEU A 1066 10.09 -20.49 -18.26
C LEU A 1066 11.60 -20.68 -18.28
N THR A 1067 12.29 -19.81 -19.02
CA THR A 1067 13.74 -19.86 -19.15
C THR A 1067 14.38 -18.48 -18.94
N ASN A 1068 15.63 -18.50 -18.47
CA ASN A 1068 16.52 -17.35 -18.47
C ASN A 1068 17.98 -17.81 -18.48
N ILE A 1069 18.90 -16.95 -18.89
CA ILE A 1069 20.30 -17.33 -19.12
C ILE A 1069 21.26 -16.33 -18.49
N PHE A 1070 22.24 -16.85 -17.76
CA PHE A 1070 23.29 -16.06 -17.10
C PHE A 1070 24.68 -16.60 -17.40
N ARG A 1071 25.68 -15.75 -17.20
CA ARG A 1071 27.08 -16.12 -17.01
C ARG A 1071 27.40 -16.07 -15.52
N ASP A 1072 27.89 -17.18 -14.97
CA ASP A 1072 28.25 -17.31 -13.57
C ASP A 1072 29.53 -18.15 -13.45
N ARG A 1073 30.57 -17.63 -12.79
CA ARG A 1073 31.84 -18.33 -12.51
C ARG A 1073 32.44 -19.03 -13.75
N GLY A 1074 32.40 -18.35 -14.90
CA GLY A 1074 32.95 -18.84 -16.17
C GLY A 1074 32.06 -19.83 -16.92
N GLU A 1075 30.85 -20.10 -16.44
CA GLU A 1075 29.90 -21.03 -17.05
C GLU A 1075 28.68 -20.27 -17.57
N THR A 1076 28.04 -20.80 -18.61
CA THR A 1076 26.70 -20.38 -19.00
C THR A 1076 25.67 -21.20 -18.24
N VAL A 1077 24.76 -20.54 -17.55
CA VAL A 1077 23.73 -21.14 -16.71
C VAL A 1077 22.36 -20.87 -17.33
N VAL A 1078 21.67 -21.94 -17.69
CA VAL A 1078 20.31 -21.89 -18.24
C VAL A 1078 19.34 -22.34 -17.16
N HIS A 1079 18.38 -21.49 -16.86
CA HIS A 1079 17.34 -21.73 -15.87
C HIS A 1079 16.13 -22.35 -16.56
N PHE A 1080 15.50 -23.33 -15.92
CA PHE A 1080 14.23 -23.92 -16.33
C PHE A 1080 13.26 -23.96 -15.14
N LEU A 1081 12.06 -23.43 -15.32
CA LEU A 1081 10.98 -23.43 -14.33
C LEU A 1081 9.69 -23.97 -14.95
N ASN A 1082 9.13 -25.01 -14.36
CA ASN A 1082 7.96 -25.71 -14.88
C ASN A 1082 6.67 -24.97 -14.52
N ALA A 1083 5.97 -24.39 -15.50
CA ALA A 1083 4.64 -23.79 -15.33
C ALA A 1083 3.54 -24.53 -16.12
N THR A 1084 3.82 -25.73 -16.64
CA THR A 1084 2.94 -26.47 -17.56
C THR A 1084 1.62 -26.98 -16.94
N GLY A 1085 1.54 -27.01 -15.60
CA GLY A 1085 0.30 -27.31 -14.87
C GLY A 1085 -0.61 -26.09 -14.64
N SER A 1086 -0.13 -24.87 -14.93
CA SER A 1086 -0.93 -23.66 -14.79
C SER A 1086 -1.84 -23.47 -16.01
N ARG A 1087 -3.11 -23.87 -15.86
CA ARG A 1087 -4.10 -23.91 -16.97
C ARG A 1087 -5.32 -23.03 -16.69
N MET A 1088 -5.09 -21.78 -16.30
CA MET A 1088 -6.18 -20.81 -16.08
C MET A 1088 -6.86 -20.44 -17.40
N ALA A 1089 -8.19 -20.49 -17.42
CA ALA A 1089 -9.03 -20.08 -18.53
C ALA A 1089 -9.87 -18.83 -18.18
N PRO A 1090 -10.24 -17.99 -19.17
CA PRO A 1090 -11.18 -16.89 -18.96
C PRO A 1090 -12.46 -17.36 -18.24
N GLY A 1091 -12.93 -16.58 -17.27
CA GLY A 1091 -14.13 -16.89 -16.48
C GLY A 1091 -13.87 -17.76 -15.23
N GLN A 1092 -12.69 -18.37 -15.09
CA GLN A 1092 -12.34 -19.11 -13.88
C GLN A 1092 -11.93 -18.16 -12.74
N THR A 1093 -12.27 -18.50 -11.50
CA THR A 1093 -11.78 -17.75 -10.33
C THR A 1093 -10.38 -18.20 -9.95
N VAL A 1094 -9.45 -17.26 -9.72
CA VAL A 1094 -8.10 -17.57 -9.23
C VAL A 1094 -8.18 -18.17 -7.82
N SER A 1095 -7.80 -19.44 -7.67
CA SER A 1095 -7.83 -20.16 -6.40
C SER A 1095 -6.71 -19.71 -5.44
N ALA A 1096 -6.97 -19.80 -4.14
CA ALA A 1096 -5.96 -19.62 -3.10
C ALA A 1096 -4.91 -20.76 -3.06
N SER A 1097 -5.29 -21.94 -3.55
CA SER A 1097 -4.45 -23.14 -3.58
C SER A 1097 -3.95 -23.44 -4.99
N PRO A 1098 -2.80 -24.13 -5.14
CA PRO A 1098 -2.43 -24.72 -6.41
C PRO A 1098 -3.43 -25.83 -6.83
N PRO A 1099 -3.45 -26.25 -8.11
CA PRO A 1099 -4.13 -27.49 -8.49
C PRO A 1099 -3.46 -28.71 -7.83
N ASP A 1100 -4.15 -29.85 -7.79
CA ASP A 1100 -3.69 -31.08 -7.09
C ASP A 1100 -2.33 -31.58 -7.60
N GLU A 1101 -2.10 -31.51 -8.91
CA GLU A 1101 -0.81 -31.77 -9.54
C GLU A 1101 -0.26 -30.46 -10.15
N PRO A 1102 0.43 -29.62 -9.36
CA PRO A 1102 0.91 -28.34 -9.84
C PRO A 1102 1.98 -28.47 -10.91
N PHE A 1103 2.88 -29.46 -10.79
CA PHE A 1103 4.03 -29.60 -11.68
C PHE A 1103 4.01 -30.97 -12.37
N PRO A 1104 3.17 -31.16 -13.40
CA PRO A 1104 3.07 -32.44 -14.08
C PRO A 1104 4.41 -32.79 -14.77
N ALA A 1105 4.65 -34.09 -14.92
CA ALA A 1105 5.82 -34.60 -15.64
C ALA A 1105 5.80 -34.15 -17.10
N LEU A 1106 6.96 -33.79 -17.63
CA LEU A 1106 7.09 -33.38 -19.03
C LEU A 1106 6.97 -34.59 -19.97
N GLU A 1107 6.30 -34.40 -21.10
CA GLU A 1107 6.13 -35.47 -22.10
C GLU A 1107 7.41 -35.81 -22.88
N LYS A 1108 8.34 -34.85 -22.98
CA LYS A 1108 9.54 -34.95 -23.82
C LYS A 1108 10.73 -34.30 -23.13
N ASP A 1109 11.93 -34.81 -23.44
CA ASP A 1109 13.18 -34.18 -23.06
C ASP A 1109 13.27 -32.74 -23.62
N LEU A 1110 13.87 -31.86 -22.84
CA LEU A 1110 14.10 -30.47 -23.22
C LEU A 1110 15.41 -30.38 -24.00
N ARG A 1111 15.32 -30.02 -25.28
CA ARG A 1111 16.46 -29.87 -26.20
C ARG A 1111 16.62 -28.43 -26.60
N PHE A 1112 17.86 -28.00 -26.67
CA PHE A 1112 18.23 -26.64 -27.07
C PHE A 1112 19.64 -26.59 -27.62
N VAL A 1113 19.92 -25.56 -28.43
CA VAL A 1113 21.24 -25.33 -29.02
C VAL A 1113 21.86 -24.06 -28.42
N MET A 1114 23.10 -24.18 -27.98
CA MET A 1114 23.93 -23.08 -27.49
C MET A 1114 25.07 -22.78 -28.44
N ARG A 1115 25.22 -21.50 -28.79
CA ARG A 1115 26.37 -21.01 -29.56
C ARG A 1115 27.52 -20.66 -28.62
N LEU A 1116 28.55 -21.50 -28.61
CA LEU A 1116 29.70 -21.42 -27.70
C LEU A 1116 30.99 -21.74 -28.48
N PRO A 1117 32.12 -21.06 -28.20
CA PRO A 1117 33.38 -21.33 -28.90
C PRO A 1117 33.86 -22.78 -28.77
N SER A 1118 33.62 -23.38 -27.60
CA SER A 1118 33.91 -24.78 -27.29
C SER A 1118 33.00 -25.24 -26.17
N LEU A 1119 32.77 -26.55 -26.05
CA LEU A 1119 32.04 -27.18 -24.96
C LEU A 1119 32.93 -28.19 -24.25
N GLN A 1120 33.14 -28.01 -22.94
CA GLN A 1120 33.88 -28.94 -22.09
C GLN A 1120 32.94 -29.86 -21.33
N ARG A 1121 31.86 -29.31 -20.77
CA ARG A 1121 30.93 -30.05 -19.91
C ARG A 1121 29.57 -29.38 -19.86
N ALA A 1122 28.50 -30.17 -19.79
CA ALA A 1122 27.16 -29.69 -19.48
C ALA A 1122 26.51 -30.60 -18.43
N TYR A 1123 26.00 -30.02 -17.35
CA TYR A 1123 25.40 -30.77 -16.25
C TYR A 1123 24.22 -30.03 -15.64
N ALA A 1124 23.27 -30.76 -15.06
CA ALA A 1124 22.11 -30.21 -14.36
C ALA A 1124 22.27 -30.26 -12.83
N VAL A 1125 21.74 -29.25 -12.14
CA VAL A 1125 21.63 -29.14 -10.68
C VAL A 1125 20.27 -28.55 -10.30
N SER A 1126 19.69 -28.98 -9.18
CA SER A 1126 18.34 -28.59 -8.77
C SER A 1126 18.15 -28.77 -7.26
N PRO A 1127 17.22 -28.05 -6.62
CA PRO A 1127 16.73 -28.41 -5.28
C PRO A 1127 15.95 -29.75 -5.27
N ASP A 1128 15.48 -30.24 -6.43
CA ASP A 1128 14.59 -31.39 -6.55
C ASP A 1128 15.30 -32.75 -6.65
N PHE A 1129 16.63 -32.74 -6.76
CA PHE A 1129 17.48 -33.92 -6.76
C PHE A 1129 18.90 -33.59 -6.27
N ALA A 1130 19.59 -34.58 -5.70
CA ALA A 1130 20.94 -34.39 -5.19
C ALA A 1130 22.02 -34.53 -6.29
N GLY A 1131 23.09 -33.74 -6.15
CA GLY A 1131 24.30 -33.86 -6.97
C GLY A 1131 24.20 -33.23 -8.36
N GLN A 1132 25.23 -33.49 -9.17
CA GLN A 1132 25.32 -33.05 -10.56
C GLN A 1132 24.92 -34.19 -11.49
N VAL A 1133 24.07 -33.91 -12.49
CA VAL A 1133 23.66 -34.90 -13.50
C VAL A 1133 24.26 -34.50 -14.84
N GLU A 1134 25.21 -35.27 -15.36
CA GLU A 1134 25.79 -35.03 -16.69
C GLU A 1134 24.72 -35.11 -17.78
N LEU A 1135 24.78 -34.17 -18.73
CA LEU A 1135 23.82 -34.07 -19.82
C LEU A 1135 24.41 -34.59 -21.13
N LYS A 1136 23.54 -35.14 -21.98
CA LYS A 1136 23.93 -35.53 -23.34
C LYS A 1136 24.13 -34.27 -24.16
N THR A 1137 25.24 -34.23 -24.90
CA THR A 1137 25.59 -33.10 -25.76
C THR A 1137 26.00 -33.60 -27.14
N ARG A 1138 25.72 -32.78 -28.16
CA ARG A 1138 26.07 -33.09 -29.56
C ARG A 1138 26.41 -31.80 -30.28
N GLN A 1139 27.59 -31.74 -30.90
CA GLN A 1139 27.91 -30.62 -31.78
C GLN A 1139 27.03 -30.71 -33.04
N VAL A 1140 26.29 -29.64 -33.33
CA VAL A 1140 25.39 -29.56 -34.51
C VAL A 1140 25.98 -28.71 -35.62
N GLU A 1141 26.77 -27.70 -35.28
CA GLU A 1141 27.56 -26.88 -36.21
C GLU A 1141 28.88 -26.48 -35.52
N LEU A 1142 29.84 -25.94 -36.28
CA LEU A 1142 31.06 -25.38 -35.68
C LEU A 1142 30.68 -24.25 -34.71
N GLY A 1143 31.01 -24.41 -33.42
CA GLY A 1143 30.64 -23.46 -32.37
C GLY A 1143 29.16 -23.49 -31.94
N ALA A 1144 28.39 -24.54 -32.29
CA ALA A 1144 27.03 -24.73 -31.82
C ALA A 1144 26.80 -26.15 -31.30
N TYR A 1145 26.30 -26.27 -30.07
CA TYR A 1145 26.12 -27.53 -29.37
C TYR A 1145 24.68 -27.69 -28.93
N GLU A 1146 24.08 -28.83 -29.27
CA GLU A 1146 22.81 -29.28 -28.74
C GLU A 1146 23.02 -29.92 -27.37
N ILE A 1147 22.18 -29.57 -26.40
CA ILE A 1147 22.17 -30.12 -25.04
C ILE A 1147 20.77 -30.68 -24.76
N VAL A 1148 20.71 -31.83 -24.09
CA VAL A 1148 19.48 -32.52 -23.73
C VAL A 1148 19.34 -32.60 -22.21
N LEU A 1149 18.32 -31.93 -21.67
CA LEU A 1149 17.88 -32.07 -20.29
C LEU A 1149 16.73 -33.10 -20.24
N PRO A 1150 16.91 -34.27 -19.60
CA PRO A 1150 15.87 -35.29 -19.53
C PRO A 1150 14.59 -34.78 -18.86
N ALA A 1151 13.43 -35.23 -19.35
CA ALA A 1151 12.12 -34.81 -18.86
C ALA A 1151 11.95 -34.99 -17.33
N ASP A 1152 12.46 -36.10 -16.76
CA ASP A 1152 12.40 -36.41 -15.33
C ASP A 1152 13.30 -35.51 -14.45
N ARG A 1153 14.17 -34.70 -15.09
CA ARG A 1153 15.09 -33.77 -14.41
C ARG A 1153 14.58 -32.34 -14.35
N LEU A 1154 13.37 -32.06 -14.82
CA LEU A 1154 12.66 -30.83 -14.47
C LEU A 1154 11.34 -31.19 -13.77
N LYS A 1155 11.36 -31.17 -12.42
CA LYS A 1155 10.12 -31.22 -11.63
C LYS A 1155 9.56 -29.82 -11.47
N ILE A 1156 10.18 -29.01 -10.63
CA ILE A 1156 9.79 -27.60 -10.41
C ILE A 1156 10.84 -26.71 -11.06
N TYR A 1157 12.11 -26.84 -10.66
CA TYR A 1157 13.15 -25.90 -11.04
C TYR A 1157 14.50 -26.57 -11.24
N THR A 1158 15.17 -26.31 -12.36
CA THR A 1158 16.48 -26.89 -12.68
C THR A 1158 17.39 -25.88 -13.35
N LEU A 1159 18.67 -25.88 -12.98
CA LEU A 1159 19.73 -25.17 -13.68
C LEU A 1159 20.51 -26.16 -14.55
N VAL A 1160 20.79 -25.78 -15.79
CA VAL A 1160 21.79 -26.43 -16.65
C VAL A 1160 23.01 -25.54 -16.73
N ARG A 1161 24.16 -26.05 -16.29
CA ARG A 1161 25.45 -25.35 -16.29
C ARG A 1161 26.33 -25.88 -17.40
N ILE A 1162 26.91 -24.98 -18.17
CA ILE A 1162 27.64 -25.27 -19.41
C ILE A 1162 29.00 -24.56 -19.37
N ARG A 1163 30.09 -25.33 -19.44
CA ARG A 1163 31.46 -24.82 -19.44
C ARG A 1163 32.10 -24.93 -20.81
#